data_AF-A0A6A6CW27-F1
#
_entry.id   AF-A0A6A6CW27-F1
#
_cell.length_a   1.000
_cell.length_b   1.000
_cell.length_c   1.000
_cell.angle_alpha   90.00
_cell.angle_beta   90.00
_cell.angle_gamma   90.00
#
_symmetry.space_group_name_H-M   'P 1'
#
loop_
_entity.id
_entity.type
_entity.pdbx_description
1 polymer ?
#
loop_
_entity_poly.entity_id
_entity_poly.type
_entity_poly.pdbx_seq_one_letter_code
_entity_poly.pdbx_strand_id
1 'polypeptide(L)'
;MAPHFNETIVDAPNALSARAAPLCHIITPVGMLGYGFNETETNDALAKAVGAHDAPVALILDSGSTDSGPSKLALGTTTCPRSSYVRDLRRLLRLGVKYQVPVLTSSAGGDGSDDHVELLTDIISELANEAEHASWKLKVLSIFSGISKDIVSQRLADGKVTGSGPAVPKLEQEVLNTTPRVVGQMGPEPFLQAMIANPDFNVVIGGRAYDPAPYVAFCAFHSRKHAPNGTLANMSSLELGAFTHMGKILECGGLCATPKSKGAAATVYQDGSFEMRPLDPHARCTPLSVAAHTLYEKTRPDILIGPGGYLDLTKSTYVQSADGVSVLVKGSSFQHVEAQGIPYTVKLEGARVAGYRTLMMGSFCDPILMPQIDTFLDRIKDELAQSNGDIEEHWDLTWHVYPGDKAVFVVGEVLAATQADATNLASTARVFCMHAAYPGQKATSGNFGMGIGGQLEVQVGECAEFSVYHLLELGPGEECLQSRDSPHGLFRLAAKIVGEGRQSHANIPTPNVVSSTPAVKKAAKPAAILKPASNTKAPPRTLIDVAKVVRSKNAGPYEITLDVMFDDQATYEVVKKADILNAAVISRMFGLQEDQIIWSGFFDAAMAFKATIPRQRNGQASCSGGYGENDVHGSQQYVPLAMLELPASLLDRLV
;
A
#
# COMPACT_ATOMS: atom_id res chain seq x y z
N MET A 1 10.96 25.75 -53.00
CA MET A 1 12.27 26.09 -52.42
C MET A 1 12.20 25.80 -50.94
N ALA A 2 12.82 24.71 -50.51
CA ALA A 2 12.93 24.34 -49.10
C ALA A 2 13.97 25.23 -48.41
N PRO A 3 13.81 25.56 -47.12
CA PRO A 3 14.92 25.84 -46.24
C PRO A 3 15.24 24.59 -45.42
N HIS A 4 16.47 24.10 -45.60
CA HIS A 4 17.10 23.08 -44.78
C HIS A 4 17.16 23.54 -43.32
N PHE A 5 16.54 22.76 -42.41
CA PHE A 5 16.83 22.84 -40.99
C PHE A 5 18.11 22.05 -40.72
N ASN A 6 19.19 22.74 -40.38
CA ASN A 6 20.40 22.15 -39.86
C ASN A 6 20.11 21.54 -38.49
N GLU A 7 20.20 20.22 -38.40
CA GLU A 7 20.40 19.51 -37.14
C GLU A 7 21.71 20.00 -36.51
N THR A 8 21.59 20.86 -35.51
CA THR A 8 22.71 21.15 -34.61
C THR A 8 22.51 20.24 -33.41
N ILE A 9 23.07 19.04 -33.51
CA ILE A 9 23.32 18.19 -32.33
C ILE A 9 24.28 19.00 -31.47
N VAL A 10 23.75 19.63 -30.43
CA VAL A 10 24.57 20.19 -29.37
C VAL A 10 25.04 18.99 -28.56
N ASP A 11 26.23 18.49 -28.90
CA ASP A 11 27.00 17.59 -28.04
C ASP A 11 27.10 18.26 -26.67
N ALA A 12 26.27 17.81 -25.73
CA ALA A 12 26.43 18.14 -24.33
C ALA A 12 27.80 17.60 -23.90
N PRO A 13 28.71 18.44 -23.38
CA PRO A 13 30.03 17.99 -23.00
C PRO A 13 29.92 16.91 -21.93
N ASN A 14 30.66 15.82 -22.16
CA ASN A 14 30.99 14.75 -21.24
C ASN A 14 31.66 15.33 -19.98
N ALA A 15 30.88 15.96 -19.11
CA ALA A 15 31.28 16.31 -17.76
C ALA A 15 30.84 15.14 -16.88
N LEU A 16 31.73 14.17 -16.70
CA LEU A 16 31.72 13.30 -15.53
C LEU A 16 31.82 14.20 -14.29
N SER A 17 30.71 14.76 -13.83
CA SER A 17 30.67 15.36 -12.49
C SER A 17 30.97 14.22 -11.54
N ALA A 18 32.08 14.29 -10.81
CA ALA A 18 32.38 13.34 -9.76
C ALA A 18 31.12 13.20 -8.88
N ARG A 19 30.63 11.97 -8.70
CA ARG A 19 29.45 11.72 -7.87
C ARG A 19 29.72 12.29 -6.47
N ALA A 20 28.75 13.03 -5.92
CA ALA A 20 28.84 13.52 -4.55
C ALA A 20 29.06 12.36 -3.58
N ALA A 21 29.65 12.64 -2.42
CA ALA A 21 29.88 11.60 -1.43
C ALA A 21 28.55 11.00 -0.94
N PRO A 22 28.48 9.67 -0.71
CA PRO A 22 27.32 9.04 -0.10
C PRO A 22 27.03 9.63 1.28
N LEU A 23 25.79 10.03 1.51
CA LEU A 23 25.25 10.42 2.81
C LEU A 23 24.92 9.18 3.66
N CYS A 24 24.22 8.21 3.07
CA CYS A 24 23.84 6.96 3.72
C CYS A 24 23.41 5.91 2.69
N HIS A 25 23.41 4.64 3.12
CA HIS A 25 22.85 3.52 2.37
C HIS A 25 21.66 2.93 3.12
N ILE A 26 20.57 2.69 2.39
CA ILE A 26 19.36 2.05 2.96
C ILE A 26 19.08 0.79 2.16
N ILE A 27 18.82 -0.30 2.87
CA ILE A 27 18.44 -1.58 2.30
C ILE A 27 17.04 -1.91 2.81
N THR A 28 16.10 -2.13 1.89
CA THR A 28 14.75 -2.60 2.17
C THR A 28 14.62 -4.04 1.68
N PRO A 29 14.66 -5.04 2.58
CA PRO A 29 14.62 -6.45 2.20
C PRO A 29 13.29 -6.87 1.57
N VAL A 30 12.19 -6.25 1.99
CA VAL A 30 10.83 -6.48 1.54
C VAL A 30 9.96 -5.28 1.92
N GLY A 31 8.94 -4.95 1.12
CA GLY A 31 8.03 -3.83 1.38
C GLY A 31 6.92 -4.12 2.41
N MET A 32 7.02 -5.20 3.17
CA MET A 32 6.05 -5.57 4.20
C MET A 32 6.67 -6.59 5.15
N LEU A 33 6.73 -6.27 6.45
CA LEU A 33 7.25 -7.22 7.44
C LEU A 33 6.29 -8.42 7.54
N GLY A 34 6.82 -9.65 7.53
CA GLY A 34 6.03 -10.87 7.56
C GLY A 34 5.85 -11.55 6.20
N TYR A 35 6.05 -10.85 5.08
CA TYR A 35 5.93 -11.44 3.74
C TYR A 35 7.10 -12.38 3.37
N GLY A 36 8.21 -12.30 4.10
CA GLY A 36 9.38 -13.13 3.87
C GLY A 36 10.29 -12.59 2.77
N PHE A 37 11.50 -12.22 3.17
CA PHE A 37 12.56 -11.74 2.28
C PHE A 37 13.62 -12.81 1.99
N ASN A 38 14.42 -12.57 0.96
CA ASN A 38 15.58 -13.39 0.65
C ASN A 38 16.77 -12.93 1.50
N GLU A 39 17.14 -13.74 2.49
CA GLU A 39 18.21 -13.45 3.44
C GLU A 39 19.58 -13.35 2.77
N THR A 40 19.85 -14.17 1.75
CA THR A 40 21.11 -14.14 0.99
C THR A 40 21.27 -12.83 0.23
N GLU A 41 20.24 -12.43 -0.53
CA GLU A 41 20.26 -11.15 -1.28
C GLU A 41 20.46 -9.95 -0.34
N THR A 42 19.82 -9.97 0.83
CA THR A 42 19.95 -8.91 1.83
C THR A 42 21.33 -8.89 2.46
N ASN A 43 21.88 -10.06 2.81
CA ASN A 43 23.23 -10.22 3.33
C ASN A 43 24.28 -9.68 2.35
N ASP A 44 24.14 -10.00 1.06
CA ASP A 44 25.09 -9.58 0.02
C ASP A 44 25.02 -8.06 -0.20
N ALA A 45 23.82 -7.48 -0.15
CA ALA A 45 23.63 -6.04 -0.20
C ALA A 45 24.28 -5.33 1.00
N LEU A 46 24.12 -5.88 2.21
CA LEU A 46 24.75 -5.36 3.43
C LEU A 46 26.28 -5.45 3.36
N ALA A 47 26.81 -6.59 2.96
CA ALA A 47 28.25 -6.78 2.78
C ALA A 47 28.85 -5.76 1.81
N LYS A 48 28.16 -5.49 0.70
CA LYS A 48 28.57 -4.47 -0.27
C LYS A 48 28.49 -3.06 0.31
N ALA A 49 27.39 -2.71 0.97
CA ALA A 49 27.16 -1.37 1.49
C ALA A 49 28.15 -1.00 2.61
N VAL A 50 28.35 -1.89 3.57
CA VAL A 50 29.28 -1.67 4.70
C VAL A 50 30.75 -1.69 4.24
N GLY A 51 31.08 -2.43 3.19
CA GLY A 51 32.45 -2.51 2.67
C GLY A 51 32.85 -1.41 1.69
N ALA A 52 31.92 -0.60 1.18
CA ALA A 52 32.19 0.35 0.11
C ALA A 52 32.69 1.72 0.59
N HIS A 53 32.12 2.27 1.66
CA HIS A 53 32.38 3.63 2.17
C HIS A 53 32.08 3.73 3.67
N ASP A 54 32.59 4.78 4.34
CA ASP A 54 32.27 5.11 5.75
C ASP A 54 30.83 5.63 5.95
N ALA A 55 29.97 5.54 4.93
CA ALA A 55 28.61 6.02 5.00
C ALA A 55 27.73 5.08 5.85
N PRO A 56 26.88 5.62 6.73
CA PRO A 56 25.99 4.83 7.58
C PRO A 56 25.03 3.97 6.76
N VAL A 57 24.77 2.76 7.24
CA VAL A 57 23.89 1.78 6.58
C VAL A 57 22.74 1.42 7.52
N ALA A 58 21.52 1.28 7.00
CA ALA A 58 20.38 0.77 7.76
C ALA A 58 19.53 -0.23 6.98
N LEU A 59 18.87 -1.12 7.72
CA LEU A 59 17.75 -1.92 7.24
C LEU A 59 16.46 -1.19 7.59
N ILE A 60 15.66 -0.81 6.59
CA ILE A 60 14.41 -0.06 6.82
C ILE A 60 13.26 -0.73 6.07
N LEU A 61 12.13 -0.91 6.74
CA LEU A 61 10.90 -1.48 6.19
C LEU A 61 9.69 -0.66 6.68
N ASP A 62 8.65 -0.56 5.87
CA ASP A 62 7.32 -0.11 6.31
C ASP A 62 6.28 -1.17 5.92
N SER A 63 5.20 -1.27 6.67
CA SER A 63 4.14 -2.26 6.44
C SER A 63 2.79 -1.65 6.01
N GLY A 64 2.75 -0.37 5.66
CA GLY A 64 1.51 0.31 5.24
C GLY A 64 0.35 0.16 6.25
N SER A 65 -0.88 0.42 5.81
CA SER A 65 -2.07 0.24 6.69
C SER A 65 -3.28 -0.32 5.98
N THR A 66 -3.86 0.45 5.06
CA THR A 66 -5.28 0.30 4.72
C THR A 66 -5.57 -0.58 3.51
N ASP A 67 -4.55 -1.06 2.78
CA ASP A 67 -4.76 -1.72 1.48
C ASP A 67 -5.50 -3.04 1.58
N SER A 68 -5.31 -3.77 2.68
CA SER A 68 -5.96 -5.06 2.94
C SER A 68 -7.33 -4.92 3.62
N GLY A 69 -7.85 -3.70 3.78
CA GLY A 69 -9.14 -3.44 4.40
C GLY A 69 -9.08 -3.17 5.92
N PRO A 70 -10.26 -3.00 6.56
CA PRO A 70 -10.42 -2.38 7.88
C PRO A 70 -10.20 -3.33 9.07
N SER A 71 -10.14 -4.65 8.85
CA SER A 71 -10.22 -5.66 9.91
C SER A 71 -9.16 -5.54 11.00
N LYS A 72 -7.97 -5.04 10.69
CA LYS A 72 -6.88 -4.91 11.67
C LYS A 72 -7.22 -3.90 12.75
N LEU A 73 -7.68 -2.71 12.33
CA LEU A 73 -8.09 -1.63 13.23
C LEU A 73 -9.35 -2.00 14.03
N ALA A 74 -10.33 -2.64 13.37
CA ALA A 74 -11.59 -3.04 14.02
C ALA A 74 -11.38 -4.20 15.01
N LEU A 75 -10.68 -5.27 14.60
CA LEU A 75 -10.65 -6.55 15.31
C LEU A 75 -9.34 -6.77 16.10
N GLY A 76 -8.31 -5.94 15.92
CA GLY A 76 -6.99 -6.15 16.52
C GLY A 76 -6.25 -7.35 15.92
N THR A 77 -6.56 -7.69 14.68
CA THR A 77 -5.86 -8.75 13.93
C THR A 77 -4.64 -8.18 13.22
N THR A 78 -3.67 -9.03 12.89
CA THR A 78 -2.46 -8.65 12.15
C THR A 78 -2.54 -9.08 10.69
N THR A 79 -1.78 -8.42 9.82
CA THR A 79 -1.74 -8.78 8.39
C THR A 79 -1.20 -10.19 8.13
N CYS A 80 -0.20 -10.61 8.91
CA CYS A 80 0.40 -11.93 8.80
C CYS A 80 0.33 -12.67 10.14
N PRO A 81 0.26 -14.01 10.15
CA PRO A 81 0.35 -14.77 11.40
C PRO A 81 1.64 -14.46 12.16
N ARG A 82 1.59 -14.50 13.49
CA ARG A 82 2.73 -14.25 14.40
C ARG A 82 4.02 -14.95 13.98
N SER A 83 3.93 -16.21 13.54
CA SER A 83 5.07 -17.01 13.09
C SER A 83 5.84 -16.37 11.93
N SER A 84 5.17 -15.59 11.08
CA SER A 84 5.79 -14.87 9.97
C SER A 84 6.63 -13.68 10.46
N TYR A 85 6.14 -12.92 11.44
CA TYR A 85 6.90 -11.85 12.08
C TYR A 85 8.12 -12.40 12.83
N VAL A 86 7.96 -13.49 13.58
CA VAL A 86 9.07 -14.19 14.27
C VAL A 86 10.16 -14.60 13.27
N ARG A 87 9.76 -15.20 12.14
CA ARG A 87 10.70 -15.62 11.08
C ARG A 87 11.50 -14.44 10.55
N ASP A 88 10.82 -13.36 10.18
CA ASP A 88 11.47 -12.22 9.52
C ASP A 88 12.32 -11.41 10.51
N LEU A 89 11.80 -11.13 11.71
CA LEU A 89 12.55 -10.43 12.76
C LEU A 89 13.79 -11.21 13.18
N ARG A 90 13.73 -12.54 13.34
CA ARG A 90 14.93 -13.35 13.66
C ARG A 90 16.05 -13.11 12.64
N ARG A 91 15.71 -13.12 11.35
CA ARG A 91 16.69 -12.91 10.27
C ARG A 91 17.20 -11.47 10.22
N LEU A 92 16.30 -10.49 10.32
CA LEU A 92 16.67 -9.07 10.33
C LEU A 92 17.60 -8.73 11.49
N LEU A 93 17.29 -9.19 12.71
CA LEU A 93 18.11 -8.94 13.89
C LEU A 93 19.48 -9.64 13.79
N ARG A 94 19.54 -10.87 13.28
CA ARG A 94 20.82 -11.55 13.00
C ARG A 94 21.71 -10.75 12.06
N LEU A 95 21.13 -10.23 10.97
CA LEU A 95 21.86 -9.39 10.01
C LEU A 95 22.25 -8.04 10.62
N GLY A 96 21.34 -7.38 11.36
CA GLY A 96 21.60 -6.14 12.08
C GLY A 96 22.76 -6.25 13.06
N VAL A 97 22.79 -7.32 13.86
CA VAL A 97 23.90 -7.61 14.80
C VAL A 97 25.18 -7.95 14.04
N LYS A 98 25.13 -8.80 13.01
CA LYS A 98 26.30 -9.21 12.23
C LYS A 98 27.03 -8.02 11.59
N TYR A 99 26.27 -7.10 11.01
CA TYR A 99 26.81 -5.94 10.28
C TYR A 99 26.85 -4.66 11.11
N GLN A 100 26.39 -4.70 12.38
CA GLN A 100 26.28 -3.54 13.27
C GLN A 100 25.46 -2.38 12.66
N VAL A 101 24.36 -2.73 12.00
CA VAL A 101 23.43 -1.76 11.37
C VAL A 101 22.10 -1.76 12.11
N PRO A 102 21.44 -0.59 12.27
CA PRO A 102 20.12 -0.54 12.88
C PRO A 102 19.05 -1.13 11.97
N VAL A 103 17.99 -1.66 12.60
CA VAL A 103 16.77 -2.15 11.93
C VAL A 103 15.60 -1.24 12.29
N LEU A 104 15.00 -0.59 11.30
CA LEU A 104 13.83 0.27 11.49
C LEU A 104 12.62 -0.37 10.80
N THR A 105 11.51 -0.44 11.51
CA THR A 105 10.23 -0.88 10.94
C THR A 105 9.13 0.09 11.35
N SER A 106 8.20 0.42 10.47
CA SER A 106 6.99 1.19 10.81
C SER A 106 5.70 0.48 10.41
N SER A 107 4.58 1.04 10.89
CA SER A 107 3.24 0.50 10.73
C SER A 107 3.12 -0.94 11.25
N ALA A 108 3.58 -1.17 12.48
CA ALA A 108 3.59 -2.48 13.14
C ALA A 108 2.27 -3.26 12.98
N GLY A 109 2.35 -4.56 12.67
CA GLY A 109 1.18 -5.42 12.39
C GLY A 109 0.48 -5.14 11.05
N GLY A 110 0.93 -4.11 10.33
CA GLY A 110 0.37 -3.61 9.09
C GLY A 110 -0.80 -2.67 9.26
N ASP A 111 -1.09 -2.15 10.47
CA ASP A 111 -1.99 -1.00 10.70
C ASP A 111 -1.35 0.05 11.63
N GLY A 112 -0.29 -0.34 12.34
CA GLY A 112 0.44 0.52 13.26
C GLY A 112 -0.23 0.77 14.60
N SER A 113 -1.19 -0.06 15.03
CA SER A 113 -1.79 0.07 16.36
C SER A 113 -0.76 -0.13 17.49
N ASP A 114 -1.04 0.47 18.65
CA ASP A 114 -0.16 0.36 19.81
C ASP A 114 -0.01 -1.11 20.27
N ASP A 115 -1.11 -1.89 20.24
CA ASP A 115 -1.13 -3.34 20.50
C ASP A 115 -0.11 -4.08 19.60
N HIS A 116 0.01 -3.69 18.33
CA HIS A 116 0.93 -4.31 17.39
C HIS A 116 2.38 -3.85 17.56
N VAL A 117 2.61 -2.60 18.00
CA VAL A 117 3.95 -2.14 18.39
C VAL A 117 4.46 -2.95 19.58
N GLU A 118 3.60 -3.20 20.57
CA GLU A 118 3.91 -4.06 21.72
C GLU A 118 4.20 -5.49 21.28
N LEU A 119 3.32 -6.08 20.45
CA LEU A 119 3.51 -7.44 19.91
C LEU A 119 4.88 -7.63 19.24
N LEU A 120 5.30 -6.70 18.36
CA LEU A 120 6.61 -6.83 17.70
C LEU A 120 7.76 -6.62 18.69
N THR A 121 7.61 -5.72 19.66
CA THR A 121 8.59 -5.50 20.73
C THR A 121 8.77 -6.75 21.61
N ASP A 122 7.69 -7.47 21.88
CA ASP A 122 7.70 -8.72 22.63
C ASP A 122 8.34 -9.86 21.84
N ILE A 123 8.05 -9.99 20.54
CA ILE A 123 8.74 -10.95 19.67
C ILE A 123 10.26 -10.70 19.69
N ILE A 124 10.70 -9.45 19.60
CA ILE A 124 12.13 -9.10 19.66
C ILE A 124 12.70 -9.46 21.03
N SER A 125 11.97 -9.20 22.12
CA SER A 125 12.37 -9.56 23.47
C SER A 125 12.54 -11.08 23.63
N GLU A 126 11.61 -11.88 23.11
CA GLU A 126 11.69 -13.34 23.11
C GLU A 126 12.90 -13.84 22.31
N LEU A 127 13.10 -13.34 21.10
CA LEU A 127 14.23 -13.72 20.23
C LEU A 127 15.58 -13.40 20.88
N ALA A 128 15.71 -12.25 21.52
CA ALA A 128 16.94 -11.84 22.21
C ALA A 128 17.25 -12.69 23.45
N ASN A 129 16.26 -13.41 24.00
CA ASN A 129 16.42 -14.32 25.14
C ASN A 129 16.64 -15.79 24.71
N GLU A 130 16.63 -16.10 23.41
CA GLU A 130 16.98 -17.44 22.91
C GLU A 130 18.46 -17.72 23.19
N ALA A 131 18.80 -18.97 23.55
CA ALA A 131 20.16 -19.35 23.94
C ALA A 131 21.20 -19.11 22.83
N GLU A 132 20.82 -19.25 21.56
CA GLU A 132 21.69 -18.96 20.40
C GLU A 132 21.98 -17.46 20.22
N HIS A 133 21.21 -16.60 20.85
CA HIS A 133 21.30 -15.14 20.79
C HIS A 133 21.79 -14.53 22.11
N ALA A 134 22.40 -15.31 23.01
CA ALA A 134 22.86 -14.84 24.33
C ALA A 134 23.83 -13.64 24.28
N SER A 135 24.52 -13.42 23.15
CA SER A 135 25.40 -12.28 22.92
C SER A 135 24.67 -10.99 22.54
N TRP A 136 23.36 -11.04 22.26
CA TRP A 136 22.59 -9.87 21.88
C TRP A 136 22.34 -8.98 23.09
N LYS A 137 22.52 -7.67 22.86
CA LYS A 137 22.11 -6.61 23.77
C LYS A 137 21.62 -5.46 22.90
N LEU A 138 20.30 -5.41 22.69
CA LEU A 138 19.68 -4.55 21.71
C LEU A 138 18.90 -3.45 22.43
N LYS A 139 19.16 -2.19 22.07
CA LYS A 139 18.32 -1.05 22.45
C LYS A 139 17.20 -0.90 21.42
N VAL A 140 15.97 -1.19 21.85
CA VAL A 140 14.74 -1.14 21.06
C VAL A 140 13.99 0.14 21.43
N LEU A 141 13.64 0.93 20.42
CA LEU A 141 12.80 2.11 20.52
C LEU A 141 11.42 1.79 19.95
N SER A 142 10.36 1.98 20.74
CA SER A 142 8.98 1.74 20.33
C SER A 142 8.24 3.08 20.27
N ILE A 143 7.76 3.46 19.10
CA ILE A 143 7.05 4.72 18.85
C ILE A 143 5.57 4.40 18.64
N PHE A 144 4.70 4.98 19.46
CA PHE A 144 3.26 4.70 19.50
C PHE A 144 2.46 5.79 18.78
N SER A 145 1.40 5.38 18.09
CA SER A 145 0.55 6.24 17.25
C SER A 145 -0.91 6.25 17.64
N GLY A 146 -1.31 5.54 18.69
CA GLY A 146 -2.67 5.60 19.21
C GLY A 146 -3.03 7.03 19.63
N ILE A 147 -4.14 7.55 19.10
CA ILE A 147 -4.69 8.85 19.47
C ILE A 147 -5.93 8.63 20.33
N SER A 148 -5.97 9.28 21.49
CA SER A 148 -7.14 9.18 22.38
C SER A 148 -8.40 9.69 21.69
N LYS A 149 -9.51 8.96 21.85
CA LYS A 149 -10.83 9.40 21.38
C LYS A 149 -11.26 10.72 21.99
N ASP A 150 -10.77 11.08 23.18
CA ASP A 150 -11.08 12.37 23.81
C ASP A 150 -10.47 13.53 23.02
N ILE A 151 -9.22 13.38 22.55
CA ILE A 151 -8.55 14.38 21.70
C ILE A 151 -9.33 14.53 20.38
N VAL A 152 -9.69 13.40 19.75
CA VAL A 152 -10.43 13.41 18.48
C VAL A 152 -11.82 14.03 18.66
N SER A 153 -12.54 13.69 19.74
CA SER A 153 -13.88 14.22 20.03
C SER A 153 -13.84 15.73 20.27
N GLN A 154 -12.88 16.23 21.05
CA GLN A 154 -12.71 17.66 21.28
C GLN A 154 -12.42 18.39 19.96
N ARG A 155 -11.49 17.88 19.15
CA ARG A 155 -11.11 18.50 17.87
C ARG A 155 -12.23 18.40 16.84
N LEU A 156 -13.04 17.35 16.87
CA LEU A 156 -14.25 17.24 16.07
C LEU A 156 -15.26 18.33 16.45
N ALA A 157 -15.49 18.54 17.75
CA ALA A 157 -16.37 19.61 18.24
C ALA A 157 -15.85 21.01 17.87
N ASP A 158 -14.53 21.20 17.83
CA ASP A 158 -13.88 22.45 17.42
C ASP A 158 -13.86 22.67 15.89
N GLY A 159 -14.39 21.72 15.10
CA GLY A 159 -14.36 21.80 13.62
C GLY A 159 -13.00 21.54 12.99
N LYS A 160 -12.08 20.91 13.74
CA LYS A 160 -10.67 20.65 13.37
C LYS A 160 -10.40 19.24 12.83
N VAL A 161 -11.46 18.52 12.47
CA VAL A 161 -11.38 17.20 11.85
C VAL A 161 -12.11 17.25 10.52
N THR A 162 -11.42 16.87 9.43
CA THR A 162 -11.97 16.91 8.07
C THR A 162 -11.73 15.59 7.34
N GLY A 163 -12.51 15.26 6.32
CA GLY A 163 -12.28 14.04 5.52
C GLY A 163 -10.93 14.09 4.81
N SER A 164 -10.20 12.97 4.72
CA SER A 164 -8.90 12.93 4.02
C SER A 164 -8.99 13.09 2.49
N GLY A 165 -10.21 13.08 1.96
CA GLY A 165 -10.52 13.31 0.56
C GLY A 165 -12.02 13.61 0.41
N PRO A 166 -12.44 14.11 -0.76
CA PRO A 166 -13.83 14.51 -1.00
C PRO A 166 -14.82 13.34 -0.90
N ALA A 167 -14.35 12.11 -1.10
CA ALA A 167 -15.14 10.89 -1.02
C ALA A 167 -15.34 10.36 0.42
N VAL A 168 -14.62 10.93 1.41
CA VAL A 168 -14.72 10.50 2.80
C VAL A 168 -15.93 11.16 3.46
N PRO A 169 -16.87 10.40 4.05
CA PRO A 169 -17.99 10.95 4.81
C PRO A 169 -17.51 11.82 5.97
N LYS A 170 -18.35 12.74 6.46
CA LYS A 170 -18.03 13.50 7.68
C LYS A 170 -17.96 12.55 8.88
N LEU A 171 -16.98 12.78 9.76
CA LEU A 171 -16.91 12.03 11.02
C LEU A 171 -18.05 12.46 11.94
N GLU A 172 -18.78 11.48 12.46
CA GLU A 172 -19.81 11.68 13.47
C GLU A 172 -19.33 11.15 14.83
N GLN A 173 -19.76 11.81 15.91
CA GLN A 173 -19.35 11.43 17.27
C GLN A 173 -19.79 10.00 17.63
N GLU A 174 -20.95 9.55 17.17
CA GLU A 174 -21.46 8.20 17.41
C GLU A 174 -20.60 7.13 16.72
N VAL A 175 -20.12 7.43 15.50
CA VAL A 175 -19.18 6.58 14.76
C VAL A 175 -17.83 6.50 15.49
N LEU A 176 -17.33 7.62 16.01
CA LEU A 176 -16.11 7.63 16.82
C LEU A 176 -16.26 6.81 18.12
N ASN A 177 -17.41 6.92 18.80
CA ASN A 177 -17.66 6.18 20.04
C ASN A 177 -17.56 4.66 19.85
N THR A 178 -18.08 4.16 18.73
CA THR A 178 -18.06 2.74 18.33
C THR A 178 -16.73 2.29 17.70
N THR A 179 -15.78 3.20 17.48
CA THR A 179 -14.46 2.87 16.95
C THR A 179 -13.54 2.40 18.09
N PRO A 180 -13.06 1.13 18.10
CA PRO A 180 -12.20 0.60 19.14
C PRO A 180 -10.80 1.25 19.18
N ARG A 181 -10.23 1.58 18.02
CA ARG A 181 -8.87 2.11 17.90
C ARG A 181 -8.83 3.25 16.88
N VAL A 182 -8.14 4.33 17.23
CA VAL A 182 -7.79 5.40 16.30
C VAL A 182 -6.27 5.57 16.33
N VAL A 183 -5.66 5.50 15.15
CA VAL A 183 -4.22 5.72 14.98
C VAL A 183 -3.98 6.98 14.16
N GLY A 184 -2.95 7.74 14.50
CA GLY A 184 -2.49 8.90 13.73
C GLY A 184 -1.30 8.54 12.86
N GLN A 185 -1.40 8.78 11.55
CA GLN A 185 -0.30 8.62 10.61
C GLN A 185 0.77 9.69 10.86
N MET A 186 1.80 9.33 11.63
CA MET A 186 2.89 10.23 11.98
C MET A 186 3.79 10.55 10.78
N GLY A 187 4.37 11.74 10.77
CA GLY A 187 5.45 12.10 9.86
C GLY A 187 6.83 11.58 10.34
N PRO A 188 7.93 12.03 9.73
CA PRO A 188 9.28 11.62 10.11
C PRO A 188 9.76 12.19 11.46
N GLU A 189 9.06 13.18 12.01
CA GLU A 189 9.46 13.94 13.20
C GLU A 189 9.64 13.03 14.43
N PRO A 190 8.70 12.13 14.79
CA PRO A 190 8.86 11.28 15.95
C PRO A 190 10.03 10.29 15.83
N PHE A 191 10.26 9.76 14.63
CA PHE A 191 11.40 8.88 14.36
C PHE A 191 12.73 9.62 14.51
N LEU A 192 12.84 10.83 13.95
CA LEU A 192 14.04 11.64 14.05
C LEU A 192 14.34 12.00 15.52
N GLN A 193 13.33 12.41 16.27
CA GLN A 193 13.47 12.73 17.69
C GLN A 193 13.88 11.51 18.52
N ALA A 194 13.30 10.33 18.25
CA ALA A 194 13.68 9.09 18.93
C ALA A 194 15.16 8.75 18.70
N MET A 195 15.65 8.89 17.45
CA MET A 195 17.05 8.64 17.08
C MET A 195 18.01 9.67 17.67
N ILE A 196 17.64 10.96 17.71
CA ILE A 196 18.45 12.02 18.34
C ILE A 196 18.57 11.78 19.85
N ALA A 197 17.47 11.43 20.52
CA ALA A 197 17.47 11.17 21.96
C ALA A 197 18.20 9.87 22.34
N ASN A 198 18.33 8.92 21.41
CA ASN A 198 18.90 7.60 21.64
C ASN A 198 19.83 7.20 20.48
N PRO A 199 20.97 7.88 20.25
CA PRO A 199 21.81 7.67 19.06
C PRO A 199 22.50 6.29 19.00
N ASP A 200 22.47 5.54 20.09
CA ASP A 200 22.99 4.17 20.28
C ASP A 200 21.93 3.08 20.03
N PHE A 201 20.79 3.41 19.40
CA PHE A 201 19.72 2.46 19.12
C PHE A 201 20.14 1.33 18.17
N ASN A 202 19.55 0.15 18.36
CA ASN A 202 19.71 -0.99 17.44
C ASN A 202 18.44 -1.25 16.63
N VAL A 203 17.27 -1.02 17.22
CA VAL A 203 15.98 -1.31 16.59
C VAL A 203 15.00 -0.16 16.84
N VAL A 204 14.23 0.21 15.82
CA VAL A 204 13.07 1.11 15.95
C VAL A 204 11.83 0.38 15.44
N ILE A 205 10.78 0.33 16.27
CA ILE A 205 9.46 -0.18 15.92
C ILE A 205 8.47 0.99 16.03
N GLY A 206 8.01 1.47 14.89
CA GLY A 206 7.00 2.52 14.82
C GLY A 206 5.59 1.96 14.63
N GLY A 207 4.63 2.63 15.25
CA GLY A 207 3.21 2.52 14.95
C GLY A 207 2.89 3.10 13.57
N ARG A 208 1.66 3.58 13.39
CA ARG A 208 1.17 4.06 12.11
C ARG A 208 1.96 5.27 11.65
N ALA A 209 2.64 5.12 10.52
CA ALA A 209 3.48 6.18 9.95
C ALA A 209 3.09 6.46 8.49
N TYR A 210 3.46 7.65 8.02
CA TYR A 210 3.55 7.89 6.60
C TYR A 210 4.66 7.00 6.07
N ASP A 211 4.37 6.20 5.06
CA ASP A 211 5.21 5.08 4.65
C ASP A 211 6.70 5.48 4.38
N PRO A 212 7.04 6.67 3.84
CA PRO A 212 8.41 7.19 3.74
C PRO A 212 9.07 7.66 5.05
N ALA A 213 8.31 7.86 6.14
CA ALA A 213 8.77 8.50 7.37
C ALA A 213 10.05 7.90 7.99
N PRO A 214 10.18 6.57 8.19
CA PRO A 214 11.41 6.03 8.79
C PRO A 214 12.64 6.24 7.88
N TYR A 215 12.45 6.24 6.56
CA TYR A 215 13.50 6.52 5.58
C TYR A 215 13.98 7.96 5.66
N VAL A 216 13.02 8.89 5.64
CA VAL A 216 13.28 10.32 5.75
C VAL A 216 14.00 10.65 7.05
N ALA A 217 13.51 10.09 8.16
CA ALA A 217 14.09 10.32 9.47
C ALA A 217 15.53 9.81 9.57
N PHE A 218 15.86 8.65 8.98
CA PHE A 218 17.22 8.11 8.98
C PHE A 218 18.19 8.97 8.15
N CYS A 219 17.77 9.38 6.94
CA CYS A 219 18.55 10.32 6.12
C CYS A 219 18.75 11.65 6.86
N ALA A 220 17.70 12.17 7.49
CA ALA A 220 17.75 13.41 8.22
C ALA A 220 18.69 13.35 9.44
N PHE A 221 18.66 12.25 10.19
CA PHE A 221 19.53 12.00 11.33
C PHE A 221 21.02 12.04 10.93
N HIS A 222 21.35 11.50 9.75
CA HIS A 222 22.73 11.46 9.27
C HIS A 222 23.20 12.70 8.52
N SER A 223 22.30 13.41 7.82
CA SER A 223 22.61 14.74 7.25
C SER A 223 23.00 15.73 8.37
N ARG A 224 22.40 15.55 9.57
CA ARG A 224 22.55 16.46 10.72
C ARG A 224 23.62 16.10 11.74
N LYS A 225 24.41 15.03 11.57
CA LYS A 225 25.58 14.79 12.43
C LYS A 225 26.62 15.94 12.38
N HIS A 226 26.41 16.94 11.51
CA HIS A 226 27.17 18.19 11.42
C HIS A 226 26.43 19.46 11.90
N ALA A 227 25.18 19.39 12.41
CA ALA A 227 24.43 20.55 12.93
C ALA A 227 23.45 20.16 14.07
N PRO A 228 23.79 20.42 15.36
CA PRO A 228 23.15 19.78 16.53
C PRO A 228 21.76 20.28 16.96
N ASN A 229 21.17 21.30 16.32
CA ASN A 229 19.95 21.97 16.85
C ASN A 229 18.71 21.93 15.96
N GLY A 230 18.69 21.17 14.86
CA GLY A 230 17.67 21.39 13.83
C GLY A 230 16.49 20.39 13.84
N THR A 231 15.28 20.92 13.68
CA THR A 231 14.04 20.23 13.27
C THR A 231 13.99 20.04 11.75
N LEU A 232 13.15 19.14 11.22
CA LEU A 232 12.99 18.92 9.76
C LEU A 232 12.81 20.24 8.97
N ALA A 233 12.18 21.24 9.57
CA ALA A 233 11.98 22.58 9.01
C ALA A 233 13.27 23.30 8.55
N ASN A 234 14.44 22.94 9.07
CA ASN A 234 15.72 23.54 8.68
C ASN A 234 16.39 22.86 7.47
N MET A 235 15.82 21.79 6.93
CA MET A 235 16.33 21.15 5.70
C MET A 235 15.87 21.91 4.47
N SER A 236 16.70 21.91 3.42
CA SER A 236 16.27 22.46 2.15
C SER A 236 15.14 21.62 1.54
N SER A 237 14.28 22.25 0.75
CA SER A 237 13.21 21.56 0.02
C SER A 237 13.75 20.42 -0.86
N LEU A 238 14.94 20.55 -1.43
CA LEU A 238 15.53 19.51 -2.27
C LEU A 238 16.03 18.30 -1.46
N GLU A 239 16.66 18.50 -0.31
CA GLU A 239 17.08 17.39 0.55
C GLU A 239 15.87 16.59 1.04
N LEU A 240 14.87 17.27 1.60
CA LEU A 240 13.68 16.61 2.10
C LEU A 240 12.87 15.97 0.96
N GLY A 241 12.81 16.61 -0.20
CA GLY A 241 12.19 16.05 -1.41
C GLY A 241 12.87 14.76 -1.87
N ALA A 242 14.20 14.73 -1.87
CA ALA A 242 14.97 13.54 -2.23
C ALA A 242 14.76 12.40 -1.23
N PHE A 243 14.79 12.69 0.08
CA PHE A 243 14.59 11.69 1.11
C PHE A 243 13.17 11.10 1.04
N THR A 244 12.16 11.95 0.87
CA THR A 244 10.76 11.51 0.78
C THR A 244 10.50 10.72 -0.50
N HIS A 245 11.06 11.13 -1.65
CA HIS A 245 10.93 10.38 -2.90
C HIS A 245 11.62 9.01 -2.84
N MET A 246 12.83 8.96 -2.29
CA MET A 246 13.54 7.69 -2.06
C MET A 246 12.72 6.77 -1.14
N GLY A 247 12.21 7.29 -0.02
CA GLY A 247 11.36 6.55 0.90
C GLY A 247 10.09 6.03 0.22
N LYS A 248 9.41 6.87 -0.59
CA LYS A 248 8.22 6.49 -1.35
C LYS A 248 8.44 5.30 -2.30
N ILE A 249 9.65 5.17 -2.84
CA ILE A 249 10.00 4.05 -3.71
C ILE A 249 10.38 2.82 -2.86
N LEU A 250 11.20 3.01 -1.83
CA LEU A 250 11.68 1.91 -0.99
C LEU A 250 10.61 1.31 -0.08
N GLU A 251 9.56 2.04 0.31
CA GLU A 251 8.48 1.52 1.18
C GLU A 251 7.85 0.24 0.61
N CYS A 252 7.76 0.14 -0.71
CA CYS A 252 7.24 -1.03 -1.41
C CYS A 252 8.33 -2.08 -1.74
N GLY A 253 9.53 -1.95 -1.21
CA GLY A 253 10.67 -2.83 -1.51
C GLY A 253 11.13 -2.73 -2.97
N GLY A 254 11.23 -3.88 -3.64
CA GLY A 254 11.77 -3.99 -5.01
C GLY A 254 10.75 -3.88 -6.14
N LEU A 255 9.52 -3.42 -5.87
CA LEU A 255 8.44 -3.38 -6.86
C LEU A 255 8.68 -2.41 -8.03
N CYS A 256 9.60 -1.45 -7.88
CA CYS A 256 10.02 -0.54 -8.95
C CYS A 256 10.96 -1.18 -9.98
N ALA A 257 11.38 -2.44 -9.80
CA ALA A 257 12.29 -3.14 -10.70
C ALA A 257 11.55 -3.95 -11.78
N THR A 258 12.27 -4.32 -12.85
CA THR A 258 11.80 -5.21 -13.92
C THR A 258 12.79 -6.35 -14.17
N PRO A 259 12.36 -7.63 -14.03
CA PRO A 259 11.18 -8.09 -13.31
C PRO A 259 11.11 -7.57 -11.86
N LYS A 260 9.94 -7.66 -11.22
CA LYS A 260 9.76 -7.20 -9.82
C LYS A 260 10.74 -7.93 -8.90
N SER A 261 11.48 -7.17 -8.10
CA SER A 261 12.28 -7.71 -7.00
C SER A 261 11.49 -7.63 -5.69
N LYS A 262 11.82 -8.48 -4.71
CA LYS A 262 11.24 -8.36 -3.36
C LYS A 262 11.79 -7.16 -2.61
N GLY A 263 13.10 -6.95 -2.69
CA GLY A 263 13.81 -5.88 -2.00
C GLY A 263 14.52 -4.93 -2.94
N ALA A 264 14.86 -3.75 -2.43
CA ALA A 264 15.69 -2.76 -3.10
C ALA A 264 16.68 -2.12 -2.13
N ALA A 265 17.66 -1.42 -2.66
CA ALA A 265 18.56 -0.58 -1.91
C ALA A 265 18.68 0.80 -2.56
N ALA A 266 18.93 1.81 -1.73
CA ALA A 266 19.24 3.16 -2.16
C ALA A 266 20.58 3.61 -1.59
N THR A 267 21.33 4.37 -2.39
CA THR A 267 22.40 5.24 -1.90
C THR A 267 21.93 6.67 -2.03
N VAL A 268 21.87 7.38 -0.91
CA VAL A 268 21.55 8.83 -0.89
C VAL A 268 22.86 9.59 -0.87
N TYR A 269 22.97 10.66 -1.65
CA TYR A 269 24.17 11.48 -1.77
C TYR A 269 24.00 12.83 -1.10
N GLN A 270 25.12 13.45 -0.71
CA GLN A 270 25.13 14.77 -0.05
C GLN A 270 24.55 15.91 -0.90
N ASP A 271 24.48 15.76 -2.22
CA ASP A 271 23.88 16.75 -3.13
C ASP A 271 22.35 16.65 -3.24
N GLY A 272 21.71 15.80 -2.42
CA GLY A 272 20.26 15.56 -2.49
C GLY A 272 19.84 14.70 -3.68
N SER A 273 20.76 13.97 -4.30
CA SER A 273 20.42 12.91 -5.26
C SER A 273 20.39 11.54 -4.59
N PHE A 274 19.72 10.57 -5.22
CA PHE A 274 19.77 9.18 -4.75
C PHE A 274 19.81 8.19 -5.92
N GLU A 275 20.49 7.06 -5.71
CA GLU A 275 20.59 5.97 -6.67
C GLU A 275 19.89 4.72 -6.14
N MET A 276 18.97 4.18 -6.93
CA MET A 276 18.14 3.01 -6.60
C MET A 276 18.62 1.77 -7.35
N ARG A 277 18.59 0.61 -6.69
CA ARG A 277 18.84 -0.70 -7.31
C ARG A 277 18.00 -1.82 -6.68
N PRO A 278 17.63 -2.87 -7.43
CA PRO A 278 17.03 -4.06 -6.84
C PRO A 278 18.06 -4.89 -6.07
N LEU A 279 17.57 -5.75 -5.16
CA LEU A 279 18.40 -6.77 -4.51
C LEU A 279 18.52 -8.05 -5.34
N ASP A 280 17.49 -8.38 -6.12
CA ASP A 280 17.50 -9.52 -7.04
C ASP A 280 18.53 -9.29 -8.16
N PRO A 281 19.55 -10.16 -8.31
CA PRO A 281 20.58 -10.02 -9.34
C PRO A 281 20.07 -10.19 -10.77
N HIS A 282 18.85 -10.69 -10.97
CA HIS A 282 18.22 -10.85 -12.27
C HIS A 282 17.24 -9.72 -12.61
N ALA A 283 17.06 -8.75 -11.71
CA ALA A 283 16.23 -7.58 -11.91
C ALA A 283 17.08 -6.34 -12.20
N ARG A 284 16.45 -5.33 -12.81
CA ARG A 284 17.02 -3.98 -12.96
C ARG A 284 15.99 -2.89 -12.73
N CYS A 285 16.43 -1.74 -12.26
CA CYS A 285 15.64 -0.51 -12.32
C CYS A 285 15.88 0.18 -13.66
N THR A 286 14.83 0.68 -14.29
CA THR A 286 14.91 1.55 -15.47
C THR A 286 14.32 2.92 -15.13
N PRO A 287 14.70 4.00 -15.84
CA PRO A 287 14.12 5.33 -15.61
C PRO A 287 12.59 5.29 -15.58
N LEU A 288 11.99 4.62 -16.57
CA LEU A 288 10.55 4.44 -16.67
C LEU A 288 9.96 3.65 -15.48
N SER A 289 10.60 2.56 -15.03
CA SER A 289 10.04 1.74 -13.96
C SER A 289 10.09 2.42 -12.59
N VAL A 290 11.14 3.22 -12.35
CA VAL A 290 11.28 4.03 -11.13
C VAL A 290 10.31 5.20 -11.14
N ALA A 291 10.22 5.94 -12.25
CA ALA A 291 9.24 7.02 -12.41
C ALA A 291 7.80 6.49 -12.26
N ALA A 292 7.48 5.35 -12.87
CA ALA A 292 6.15 4.75 -12.83
C ALA A 292 5.70 4.29 -11.43
N HIS A 293 6.64 4.10 -10.50
CA HIS A 293 6.30 3.69 -9.14
C HIS A 293 5.66 4.82 -8.33
N THR A 294 5.86 6.08 -8.72
CA THR A 294 5.23 7.25 -8.09
C THR A 294 3.71 7.28 -8.28
N LEU A 295 3.18 6.61 -9.32
CA LEU A 295 1.75 6.46 -9.56
C LEU A 295 1.06 5.49 -8.59
N TYR A 296 1.83 4.55 -8.01
CA TYR A 296 1.29 3.41 -7.29
C TYR A 296 0.64 3.85 -5.98
N GLU A 297 -0.66 3.55 -5.83
CA GLU A 297 -1.45 3.78 -4.60
C GLU A 297 -1.54 5.26 -4.18
N LYS A 298 -1.36 6.19 -5.11
CA LYS A 298 -1.48 7.64 -4.85
C LYS A 298 -2.57 8.26 -5.71
N THR A 299 -3.27 9.25 -5.16
CA THR A 299 -4.33 10.01 -5.85
C THR A 299 -3.81 10.74 -7.09
N ARG A 300 -2.56 11.18 -7.06
CA ARG A 300 -1.86 11.89 -8.14
C ARG A 300 -0.44 11.34 -8.28
N PRO A 301 0.20 11.46 -9.46
CA PRO A 301 1.53 10.93 -9.70
C PRO A 301 2.65 11.97 -9.49
N ASP A 302 2.31 13.26 -9.47
CA ASP A 302 3.22 14.40 -9.52
C ASP A 302 3.35 15.12 -8.16
N ILE A 303 2.23 15.28 -7.44
CA ILE A 303 2.19 15.90 -6.11
C ILE A 303 1.68 14.88 -5.08
N LEU A 304 2.55 14.38 -4.21
CA LEU A 304 2.18 13.40 -3.18
C LEU A 304 2.05 14.06 -1.82
N ILE A 305 0.82 14.19 -1.34
CA ILE A 305 0.50 14.79 -0.04
C ILE A 305 0.91 13.81 1.08
N GLY A 306 1.45 14.35 2.16
CA GLY A 306 1.78 13.62 3.37
C GLY A 306 1.74 14.53 4.60
N PRO A 307 2.05 14.01 5.80
CA PRO A 307 2.17 14.84 7.00
C PRO A 307 3.16 15.99 6.79
N GLY A 308 2.75 17.21 7.16
CA GLY A 308 3.59 18.40 7.12
C GLY A 308 3.85 19.03 5.76
N GLY A 309 3.33 18.47 4.66
CA GLY A 309 3.58 19.02 3.34
C GLY A 309 3.22 18.11 2.18
N TYR A 310 3.90 18.32 1.06
CA TYR A 310 3.80 17.44 -0.09
C TYR A 310 5.14 17.30 -0.82
N LEU A 311 5.34 16.12 -1.38
CA LEU A 311 6.41 15.84 -2.32
C LEU A 311 5.99 16.29 -3.72
N ASP A 312 6.78 17.17 -4.32
CA ASP A 312 6.65 17.65 -5.69
C ASP A 312 7.69 16.96 -6.59
N LEU A 313 7.18 16.20 -7.56
CA LEU A 313 7.94 15.41 -8.50
C LEU A 313 8.03 16.03 -9.89
N THR A 314 7.42 17.19 -10.13
CA THR A 314 7.30 17.81 -11.47
C THR A 314 8.64 18.12 -12.14
N LYS A 315 9.70 18.28 -11.35
CA LYS A 315 11.08 18.52 -11.80
C LYS A 315 12.00 17.32 -11.63
N SER A 316 11.44 16.15 -11.29
CA SER A 316 12.25 14.94 -11.07
C SER A 316 12.79 14.39 -12.37
N THR A 317 14.08 14.04 -12.38
CA THR A 317 14.75 13.40 -13.50
C THR A 317 15.25 12.02 -13.10
N TYR A 318 15.17 11.07 -14.03
CA TYR A 318 15.54 9.67 -13.83
C TYR A 318 16.56 9.27 -14.89
N VAL A 319 17.78 8.93 -14.48
CA VAL A 319 18.89 8.63 -15.40
C VAL A 319 19.41 7.23 -15.11
N GLN A 320 19.49 6.39 -16.14
CA GLN A 320 20.10 5.06 -16.01
C GLN A 320 21.58 5.22 -15.65
N SER A 321 22.02 4.55 -14.60
CA SER A 321 23.42 4.51 -14.20
C SER A 321 24.25 3.64 -15.14
N ALA A 322 25.58 3.85 -15.12
CA ALA A 322 26.52 3.17 -16.01
C ALA A 322 26.54 1.63 -15.84
N ASP A 323 26.07 1.10 -14.71
CA ASP A 323 25.97 -0.34 -14.47
C ASP A 323 24.79 -1.00 -15.20
N GLY A 324 23.89 -0.22 -15.81
CA GLY A 324 22.69 -0.70 -16.51
C GLY A 324 21.63 -1.35 -15.61
N VAL A 325 21.81 -1.26 -14.28
CA VAL A 325 20.94 -1.89 -13.27
C VAL A 325 20.31 -0.85 -12.34
N SER A 326 21.05 0.22 -12.07
CA SER A 326 20.68 1.26 -11.12
C SER A 326 20.15 2.51 -11.82
N VAL A 327 19.33 3.30 -11.12
CA VAL A 327 18.79 4.57 -11.62
C VAL A 327 19.11 5.68 -10.64
N LEU A 328 19.72 6.75 -11.14
CA LEU A 328 19.97 7.98 -10.42
C LEU A 328 18.76 8.92 -10.56
N VAL A 329 18.30 9.44 -9.43
CA VAL A 329 17.14 10.35 -9.34
C VAL A 329 17.57 11.69 -8.75
N LYS A 330 17.09 12.78 -9.34
CA LYS A 330 17.35 14.18 -8.93
C LYS A 330 16.12 15.05 -9.11
N GLY A 331 16.09 16.22 -8.47
CA GLY A 331 15.14 17.30 -8.77
C GLY A 331 13.80 17.23 -8.04
N SER A 332 13.60 16.26 -7.16
CA SER A 332 12.42 16.16 -6.30
C SER A 332 12.50 17.19 -5.17
N SER A 333 11.38 17.82 -4.83
CA SER A 333 11.33 18.84 -3.77
C SER A 333 10.18 18.58 -2.80
N PHE A 334 10.33 18.94 -1.54
CA PHE A 334 9.27 18.90 -0.54
C PHE A 334 8.84 20.33 -0.19
N GLN A 335 7.53 20.56 -0.20
CA GLN A 335 6.93 21.85 0.13
C GLN A 335 6.21 21.73 1.47
N HIS A 336 6.64 22.54 2.45
CA HIS A 336 5.96 22.61 3.75
C HIS A 336 4.64 23.37 3.62
N VAL A 337 3.58 22.84 4.24
CA VAL A 337 2.26 23.51 4.28
C VAL A 337 2.26 24.71 5.22
N GLU A 338 3.06 24.68 6.29
CA GLU A 338 3.19 25.79 7.24
C GLU A 338 3.73 27.06 6.59
N ALA A 339 4.63 26.93 5.61
CA ALA A 339 5.14 28.05 4.82
C ALA A 339 4.04 28.74 3.99
N GLN A 340 2.90 28.10 3.83
CA GLN A 340 1.71 28.59 3.13
C GLN A 340 0.61 29.04 4.10
N GLY A 341 0.89 29.06 5.42
CA GLY A 341 -0.09 29.40 6.46
C GLY A 341 -1.15 28.32 6.67
N ILE A 342 -0.90 27.09 6.19
CA ILE A 342 -1.80 25.95 6.36
C ILE A 342 -1.29 25.14 7.57
N PRO A 343 -2.16 24.79 8.54
CA PRO A 343 -1.77 23.98 9.69
C PRO A 343 -1.23 22.60 9.28
N TYR A 344 -0.32 22.06 10.10
CA TYR A 344 0.09 20.67 9.99
C TYR A 344 -1.13 19.76 10.26
N THR A 345 -1.28 18.70 9.47
CA THR A 345 -2.30 17.68 9.72
C THR A 345 -1.69 16.29 9.77
N VAL A 346 -2.23 15.44 10.65
CA VAL A 346 -2.00 13.98 10.60
C VAL A 346 -3.28 13.29 10.17
N LYS A 347 -3.14 12.22 9.39
CA LYS A 347 -4.28 11.40 8.99
C LYS A 347 -4.64 10.42 10.11
N LEU A 348 -5.86 10.49 10.61
CA LEU A 348 -6.48 9.52 11.50
C LEU A 348 -7.06 8.36 10.71
N GLU A 349 -6.76 7.14 11.15
CA GLU A 349 -7.33 5.91 10.63
C GLU A 349 -7.98 5.12 11.78
N GLY A 350 -9.15 4.56 11.51
CA GLY A 350 -9.93 3.77 12.47
C GLY A 350 -11.02 2.97 11.77
N ALA A 351 -11.42 1.86 12.36
CA ALA A 351 -12.46 0.99 11.85
C ALA A 351 -13.32 0.44 12.98
N ARG A 352 -14.57 0.11 12.68
CA ARG A 352 -15.55 -0.46 13.61
C ARG A 352 -16.10 -1.79 13.08
N VAL A 353 -16.84 -2.50 13.93
CA VAL A 353 -17.68 -3.63 13.50
C VAL A 353 -19.06 -3.08 13.15
N ALA A 354 -19.47 -3.24 11.89
CA ALA A 354 -20.78 -2.81 11.38
C ALA A 354 -21.90 -3.82 11.69
N GLY A 355 -21.53 -5.07 12.02
CA GLY A 355 -22.45 -6.17 12.30
C GLY A 355 -21.76 -7.52 12.07
N TYR A 356 -22.55 -8.57 11.83
CA TYR A 356 -22.09 -9.92 11.51
C TYR A 356 -22.55 -10.34 10.12
N ARG A 357 -21.71 -11.12 9.44
CA ARG A 357 -21.96 -11.58 8.08
C ARG A 357 -22.13 -13.08 7.98
N THR A 358 -23.06 -13.47 7.12
CA THR A 358 -23.19 -14.84 6.61
C THR A 358 -23.35 -14.78 5.11
N LEU A 359 -22.60 -15.64 4.41
CA LEU A 359 -22.72 -15.82 2.97
C LEU A 359 -23.55 -17.06 2.66
N MET A 360 -24.40 -16.93 1.65
CA MET A 360 -24.89 -18.05 0.87
C MET A 360 -24.34 -17.94 -0.56
N MET A 361 -24.12 -19.05 -1.25
CA MET A 361 -23.64 -19.00 -2.63
C MET A 361 -24.11 -20.20 -3.46
N GLY A 362 -24.23 -19.99 -4.76
CA GLY A 362 -24.69 -21.02 -5.69
C GLY A 362 -24.93 -20.47 -7.08
N SER A 363 -25.53 -21.29 -7.94
CA SER A 363 -25.74 -20.96 -9.35
C SER A 363 -27.15 -21.26 -9.84
N PHE A 364 -27.62 -20.46 -10.80
CA PHE A 364 -28.85 -20.67 -11.55
C PHE A 364 -28.50 -21.02 -12.99
N CYS A 365 -29.00 -22.16 -13.47
CA CYS A 365 -28.76 -22.65 -14.83
C CYS A 365 -30.06 -22.76 -15.65
N ASP A 366 -31.21 -22.41 -15.08
CA ASP A 366 -32.49 -22.50 -15.79
C ASP A 366 -32.56 -21.37 -16.86
N PRO A 367 -32.68 -21.72 -18.15
CA PRO A 367 -32.69 -20.72 -19.24
C PRO A 367 -33.90 -19.78 -19.20
N ILE A 368 -34.97 -20.11 -18.45
CA ILE A 368 -36.13 -19.25 -18.24
C ILE A 368 -35.86 -18.26 -17.10
N LEU A 369 -35.13 -18.68 -16.06
CA LEU A 369 -34.82 -17.82 -14.90
C LEU A 369 -33.65 -16.86 -15.18
N MET A 370 -32.61 -17.30 -15.87
CA MET A 370 -31.39 -16.51 -16.08
C MET A 370 -31.66 -15.09 -16.65
N PRO A 371 -32.53 -14.90 -17.66
CA PRO A 371 -32.82 -13.57 -18.21
C PRO A 371 -33.59 -12.63 -17.28
N GLN A 372 -34.15 -13.14 -16.18
CA GLN A 372 -34.95 -12.40 -15.20
C GLN A 372 -34.32 -12.45 -13.79
N ILE A 373 -33.02 -12.76 -13.71
CA ILE A 373 -32.33 -13.00 -12.44
C ILE A 373 -32.38 -11.78 -11.51
N ASP A 374 -32.21 -10.57 -12.02
CA ASP A 374 -32.21 -9.35 -11.20
C ASP A 374 -33.57 -9.16 -10.51
N THR A 375 -34.67 -9.20 -11.28
CA THR A 375 -36.03 -9.11 -10.72
C THR A 375 -36.35 -10.26 -9.75
N PHE A 376 -35.80 -11.45 -9.99
CA PHE A 376 -35.98 -12.58 -9.08
C PHE A 376 -35.24 -12.38 -7.75
N LEU A 377 -34.00 -11.87 -7.79
CA LEU A 377 -33.20 -11.59 -6.61
C LEU A 377 -33.76 -10.42 -5.79
N ASP A 378 -34.29 -9.38 -6.46
CA ASP A 378 -35.02 -8.28 -5.80
C ASP A 378 -36.24 -8.81 -5.04
N ARG A 379 -37.02 -9.68 -5.69
CA ARG A 379 -38.17 -10.31 -5.05
C ARG A 379 -37.78 -11.11 -3.81
N ILE A 380 -36.66 -11.82 -3.83
CA ILE A 380 -36.19 -12.57 -2.64
C ILE A 380 -35.92 -11.62 -1.47
N LYS A 381 -35.35 -10.44 -1.74
CA LYS A 381 -35.11 -9.42 -0.72
C LYS A 381 -36.44 -8.91 -0.12
N ASP A 382 -37.45 -8.68 -0.95
CA ASP A 382 -38.78 -8.26 -0.50
C ASP A 382 -39.49 -9.34 0.34
N GLU A 383 -39.43 -10.61 -0.09
CA GLU A 383 -40.01 -11.75 0.63
C GLU A 383 -39.31 -11.98 1.97
N LEU A 384 -37.99 -11.78 2.03
CA LEU A 384 -37.21 -11.83 3.25
C LEU A 384 -37.65 -10.75 4.25
N ALA A 385 -37.89 -9.52 3.76
CA ALA A 385 -38.42 -8.43 4.58
C ALA A 385 -39.83 -8.70 5.12
N GLN A 386 -40.67 -9.40 4.36
CA GLN A 386 -42.01 -9.79 4.82
C GLN A 386 -41.97 -10.94 5.84
N SER A 387 -41.03 -11.88 5.69
CA SER A 387 -41.00 -13.11 6.47
C SER A 387 -40.27 -12.98 7.82
N ASN A 388 -39.49 -11.92 8.03
CA ASN A 388 -38.66 -11.72 9.22
C ASN A 388 -38.95 -10.37 9.90
N GLY A 389 -40.23 -9.96 9.93
CA GLY A 389 -40.65 -8.71 10.58
C GLY A 389 -40.49 -8.68 12.10
N ASP A 390 -40.15 -9.82 12.71
CA ASP A 390 -39.81 -10.00 14.12
C ASP A 390 -38.34 -9.66 14.46
N ILE A 391 -37.47 -9.53 13.46
CA ILE A 391 -36.11 -9.04 13.66
C ILE A 391 -36.16 -7.50 13.74
N GLU A 392 -36.17 -6.98 14.97
CA GLU A 392 -36.29 -5.55 15.24
C GLU A 392 -35.02 -4.74 14.88
N GLU A 393 -33.85 -5.39 14.82
CA GLU A 393 -32.56 -4.75 14.54
C GLU A 393 -32.27 -4.64 13.02
N HIS A 394 -31.46 -3.66 12.63
CA HIS A 394 -31.13 -3.41 11.23
C HIS A 394 -30.37 -4.60 10.60
N TRP A 395 -30.88 -5.10 9.47
CA TRP A 395 -30.23 -6.10 8.63
C TRP A 395 -30.29 -5.69 7.16
N ASP A 396 -29.42 -6.26 6.33
CA ASP A 396 -29.46 -6.10 4.87
C ASP A 396 -29.01 -7.38 4.14
N LEU A 397 -29.48 -7.53 2.89
CA LEU A 397 -29.04 -8.56 1.96
C LEU A 397 -28.62 -7.88 0.64
N THR A 398 -27.39 -8.18 0.21
CA THR A 398 -26.85 -7.73 -1.06
C THR A 398 -26.40 -8.92 -1.90
N TRP A 399 -26.56 -8.78 -3.21
CA TRP A 399 -26.24 -9.83 -4.17
C TRP A 399 -24.98 -9.47 -4.95
N HIS A 400 -24.00 -10.37 -4.94
CA HIS A 400 -22.87 -10.35 -5.85
C HIS A 400 -23.19 -11.27 -7.02
N VAL A 401 -23.53 -10.69 -8.16
CA VAL A 401 -23.98 -11.44 -9.34
C VAL A 401 -22.85 -11.57 -10.36
N TYR A 402 -22.55 -12.80 -10.74
CA TYR A 402 -21.53 -13.15 -11.73
C TYR A 402 -22.22 -13.80 -12.92
N PRO A 403 -22.53 -13.03 -13.98
CA PRO A 403 -23.21 -13.56 -15.15
C PRO A 403 -22.30 -14.52 -15.92
N GLY A 404 -22.91 -15.52 -16.56
CA GLY A 404 -22.21 -16.46 -17.43
C GLY A 404 -23.17 -17.12 -18.41
N ASP A 405 -22.64 -17.53 -19.56
CA ASP A 405 -23.45 -18.07 -20.67
C ASP A 405 -24.24 -19.33 -20.29
N LYS A 406 -23.70 -20.15 -19.39
CA LYS A 406 -24.30 -21.43 -18.96
C LYS A 406 -25.02 -21.35 -17.63
N ALA A 407 -24.62 -20.42 -16.79
CA ALA A 407 -25.13 -20.27 -15.43
C ALA A 407 -24.80 -18.88 -14.92
N VAL A 408 -25.68 -18.33 -14.09
CA VAL A 408 -25.41 -17.15 -13.27
C VAL A 408 -24.98 -17.63 -11.89
N PHE A 409 -23.78 -17.27 -11.44
CA PHE A 409 -23.33 -17.53 -10.08
C PHE A 409 -23.65 -16.33 -9.20
N VAL A 410 -24.15 -16.59 -7.99
CA VAL A 410 -24.49 -15.55 -7.03
C VAL A 410 -23.88 -15.83 -5.67
N VAL A 411 -23.46 -14.76 -4.99
CA VAL A 411 -23.18 -14.76 -3.56
C VAL A 411 -24.15 -13.79 -2.90
N GLY A 412 -24.96 -14.28 -1.98
CA GLY A 412 -25.82 -13.48 -1.12
C GLY A 412 -25.06 -13.18 0.16
N GLU A 413 -24.78 -11.91 0.41
CA GLU A 413 -24.11 -11.44 1.62
C GLU A 413 -25.16 -10.79 2.52
N VAL A 414 -25.44 -11.47 3.63
CA VAL A 414 -26.33 -10.96 4.68
C VAL A 414 -25.49 -10.26 5.74
N LEU A 415 -25.93 -9.08 6.16
CA LEU A 415 -25.44 -8.36 7.33
C LEU A 415 -26.58 -8.25 8.34
N ALA A 416 -26.31 -8.57 9.60
CA ALA A 416 -27.25 -8.33 10.70
C ALA A 416 -26.48 -7.97 11.98
N ALA A 417 -27.20 -7.52 13.01
CA ALA A 417 -26.60 -7.12 14.29
C ALA A 417 -26.05 -8.31 15.10
N THR A 418 -26.54 -9.54 14.88
CA THR A 418 -25.98 -10.76 15.47
C THR A 418 -25.63 -11.81 14.42
N GLN A 419 -24.66 -12.68 14.72
CA GLN A 419 -24.31 -13.80 13.84
C GLN A 419 -25.45 -14.81 13.66
N ALA A 420 -26.29 -14.97 14.69
CA ALA A 420 -27.45 -15.86 14.63
C ALA A 420 -28.48 -15.33 13.61
N ASP A 421 -28.81 -14.04 13.67
CA ASP A 421 -29.77 -13.42 12.74
C ASP A 421 -29.22 -13.40 11.32
N ALA A 422 -27.94 -13.04 11.14
CA ALA A 422 -27.31 -13.08 9.82
C ALA A 422 -27.38 -14.48 9.20
N THR A 423 -27.20 -15.52 10.01
CA THR A 423 -27.29 -16.92 9.57
C THR A 423 -28.73 -17.34 9.27
N ASN A 424 -29.68 -16.94 10.12
CA ASN A 424 -31.09 -17.24 9.91
C ASN A 424 -31.62 -16.61 8.61
N LEU A 425 -31.34 -15.32 8.42
CA LEU A 425 -31.69 -14.57 7.22
C LEU A 425 -31.03 -15.16 5.96
N ALA A 426 -29.75 -15.53 6.02
CA ALA A 426 -29.06 -16.18 4.89
C ALA A 426 -29.67 -17.55 4.54
N SER A 427 -30.05 -18.33 5.55
CA SER A 427 -30.74 -19.62 5.36
C SER A 427 -32.11 -19.42 4.70
N THR A 428 -32.89 -18.44 5.17
CA THR A 428 -34.20 -18.09 4.59
C THR A 428 -34.05 -17.60 3.15
N ALA A 429 -33.10 -16.69 2.87
CA ALA A 429 -32.81 -16.22 1.52
C ALA A 429 -32.43 -17.38 0.57
N ARG A 430 -31.60 -18.31 1.03
CA ARG A 430 -31.23 -19.52 0.27
C ARG A 430 -32.44 -20.40 -0.03
N VAL A 431 -33.36 -20.57 0.93
CA VAL A 431 -34.61 -21.34 0.71
C VAL A 431 -35.47 -20.67 -0.36
N PHE A 432 -35.57 -19.34 -0.35
CA PHE A 432 -36.25 -18.60 -1.42
C PHE A 432 -35.53 -18.75 -2.77
N CYS A 433 -34.19 -18.69 -2.84
CA CYS A 433 -33.46 -19.00 -4.08
C CYS A 433 -33.85 -20.37 -4.65
N MET A 434 -34.08 -21.36 -3.78
CA MET A 434 -34.44 -22.71 -4.20
C MET A 434 -35.88 -22.80 -4.70
N HIS A 435 -36.84 -22.16 -4.01
CA HIS A 435 -38.26 -22.45 -4.17
C HIS A 435 -39.14 -21.30 -4.65
N ALA A 436 -38.66 -20.06 -4.68
CA ALA A 436 -39.46 -18.92 -5.10
C ALA A 436 -39.92 -19.08 -6.55
N ALA A 437 -41.17 -18.69 -6.80
CA ALA A 437 -41.77 -18.79 -8.12
C ALA A 437 -41.31 -17.65 -9.04
N TYR A 438 -41.13 -17.97 -10.32
CA TYR A 438 -40.82 -16.98 -11.37
C TYR A 438 -41.71 -17.20 -12.60
N PRO A 439 -41.96 -16.13 -13.39
CA PRO A 439 -42.72 -16.23 -14.63
C PRO A 439 -42.24 -17.34 -15.55
N GLY A 440 -43.17 -18.21 -15.96
CA GLY A 440 -42.90 -19.30 -16.89
C GLY A 440 -42.15 -20.51 -16.29
N GLN A 441 -42.01 -20.59 -14.97
CA GLN A 441 -41.33 -21.69 -14.28
C GLN A 441 -41.82 -23.08 -14.73
N LYS A 442 -40.86 -23.94 -15.09
CA LYS A 442 -41.09 -25.36 -15.40
C LYS A 442 -40.35 -26.30 -14.46
N ALA A 443 -39.17 -25.89 -13.96
CA ALA A 443 -38.43 -26.65 -12.96
C ALA A 443 -39.03 -26.41 -11.57
N THR A 444 -39.71 -27.42 -11.02
CA THR A 444 -40.42 -27.33 -9.73
C THR A 444 -39.68 -27.99 -8.56
N SER A 445 -38.59 -28.72 -8.83
CA SER A 445 -37.81 -29.43 -7.80
C SER A 445 -36.69 -28.60 -7.17
N GLY A 446 -36.54 -27.32 -7.56
CA GLY A 446 -35.51 -26.42 -7.08
C GLY A 446 -34.66 -25.84 -8.22
N ASN A 447 -34.30 -24.56 -8.15
CA ASN A 447 -33.60 -23.86 -9.23
C ASN A 447 -32.17 -23.42 -8.87
N PHE A 448 -31.74 -23.67 -7.63
CA PHE A 448 -30.49 -23.15 -7.10
C PHE A 448 -29.48 -24.27 -6.82
N GLY A 449 -28.42 -24.32 -7.62
CA GLY A 449 -27.29 -25.23 -7.42
C GLY A 449 -26.36 -24.69 -6.33
N MET A 450 -26.46 -25.24 -5.11
CA MET A 450 -25.80 -24.75 -3.89
C MET A 450 -25.07 -25.87 -3.14
N GLY A 451 -24.43 -25.53 -2.01
CA GLY A 451 -23.83 -26.55 -1.12
C GLY A 451 -22.39 -26.90 -1.47
N ILE A 452 -21.56 -25.90 -1.83
CA ILE A 452 -20.13 -26.13 -2.12
C ILE A 452 -19.47 -26.72 -0.88
N GLY A 453 -18.92 -27.93 -1.01
CA GLY A 453 -18.31 -28.65 0.11
C GLY A 453 -19.32 -29.10 1.18
N GLY A 454 -20.61 -29.18 0.84
CA GLY A 454 -21.69 -29.54 1.78
C GLY A 454 -22.09 -28.41 2.74
N GLN A 455 -21.52 -27.21 2.58
CA GLN A 455 -21.87 -26.03 3.37
C GLN A 455 -22.93 -25.22 2.65
N LEU A 456 -24.04 -24.96 3.33
CA LEU A 456 -25.16 -24.19 2.79
C LEU A 456 -25.02 -22.69 3.09
N GLU A 457 -24.55 -22.37 4.30
CA GLU A 457 -24.22 -21.04 4.76
C GLU A 457 -22.78 -20.99 5.28
N VAL A 458 -22.08 -19.89 5.04
CA VAL A 458 -20.72 -19.66 5.52
C VAL A 458 -20.75 -18.46 6.45
N GLN A 459 -20.62 -18.71 7.76
CA GLN A 459 -20.46 -17.64 8.75
C GLN A 459 -19.09 -16.99 8.58
N VAL A 460 -19.07 -15.71 8.21
CA VAL A 460 -17.84 -14.92 8.04
C VAL A 460 -17.43 -14.27 9.36
N GLY A 461 -18.38 -14.02 10.27
CA GLY A 461 -18.12 -13.32 11.51
C GLY A 461 -18.33 -11.82 11.39
N GLU A 462 -17.61 -11.07 12.19
CA GLU A 462 -17.70 -9.61 12.28
C GLU A 462 -17.37 -8.91 10.94
N CYS A 463 -18.23 -7.98 10.55
CA CYS A 463 -18.05 -7.13 9.39
C CYS A 463 -17.29 -5.86 9.79
N ALA A 464 -15.99 -5.82 9.52
CA ALA A 464 -15.21 -4.62 9.75
C ALA A 464 -15.50 -3.57 8.67
N GLU A 465 -15.55 -2.29 9.05
CA GLU A 465 -15.74 -1.17 8.15
C GLU A 465 -14.90 0.04 8.60
N PHE A 466 -14.30 0.78 7.67
CA PHE A 466 -13.59 2.02 8.01
C PHE A 466 -14.57 3.04 8.56
N SER A 467 -14.28 3.53 9.77
CA SER A 467 -15.09 4.52 10.48
C SER A 467 -14.40 5.88 10.58
N VAL A 468 -13.06 5.88 10.56
CA VAL A 468 -12.24 7.08 10.59
C VAL A 468 -11.22 7.01 9.46
N TYR A 469 -11.26 8.01 8.57
CA TYR A 469 -10.24 8.25 7.54
C TYR A 469 -10.08 9.76 7.32
N HIS A 470 -9.72 10.47 8.38
CA HIS A 470 -9.86 11.93 8.49
C HIS A 470 -8.51 12.62 8.71
N LEU A 471 -8.39 13.90 8.39
CA LEU A 471 -7.28 14.74 8.79
C LEU A 471 -7.61 15.43 10.11
N LEU A 472 -6.66 15.36 11.04
CA LEU A 472 -6.67 16.09 12.31
C LEU A 472 -5.74 17.29 12.19
N GLU A 473 -6.27 18.50 12.35
CA GLU A 473 -5.49 19.73 12.45
C GLU A 473 -4.68 19.76 13.74
N LEU A 474 -3.38 20.02 13.62
CA LEU A 474 -2.44 20.09 14.74
C LEU A 474 -2.02 21.52 15.05
N GLY A 475 -1.86 21.80 16.34
CA GLY A 475 -1.10 22.94 16.84
C GLY A 475 0.41 22.68 16.76
N PRO A 476 1.24 23.73 16.77
CA PRO A 476 2.70 23.59 16.68
C PRO A 476 3.27 22.67 17.77
N GLY A 477 4.05 21.66 17.38
CA GLY A 477 4.69 20.71 18.26
C GLY A 477 3.84 19.48 18.62
N GLU A 478 2.56 19.45 18.25
CA GLU A 478 1.70 18.26 18.43
C GLU A 478 2.14 17.11 17.49
N GLU A 479 2.82 17.39 16.38
CA GLU A 479 3.38 16.41 15.45
C GLU A 479 4.58 15.61 16.01
N CYS A 480 5.08 16.00 17.18
CA CYS A 480 6.29 15.47 17.80
C CYS A 480 6.02 14.36 18.82
N LEU A 481 7.10 13.78 19.36
CA LEU A 481 7.06 12.95 20.56
C LEU A 481 6.68 13.78 21.80
N GLN A 482 5.81 13.22 22.61
CA GLN A 482 5.53 13.72 23.95
C GLN A 482 6.81 13.65 24.80
N SER A 483 7.26 14.80 25.28
CA SER A 483 8.48 14.94 26.07
C SER A 483 8.38 16.14 27.01
N ARG A 484 9.42 16.39 27.82
CA ARG A 484 9.48 17.61 28.64
C ARG A 484 9.52 18.88 27.78
N ASP A 485 10.19 18.81 26.63
CA ASP A 485 10.36 19.95 25.72
C ASP A 485 9.18 20.10 24.75
N SER A 486 8.44 19.02 24.49
CA SER A 486 7.18 19.02 23.74
C SER A 486 6.06 18.33 24.53
N PRO A 487 5.47 19.01 25.54
CA PRO A 487 4.47 18.40 26.42
C PRO A 487 3.15 18.06 25.70
N HIS A 488 2.92 18.70 24.55
CA HIS A 488 1.73 18.52 23.71
C HIS A 488 1.94 17.54 22.55
N GLY A 489 3.12 16.93 22.42
CA GLY A 489 3.36 15.92 21.39
C GLY A 489 2.35 14.77 21.46
N LEU A 490 1.79 14.38 20.32
CA LEU A 490 0.75 13.34 20.24
C LEU A 490 1.32 11.92 20.30
N PHE A 491 2.58 11.74 19.89
CA PHE A 491 3.19 10.43 19.75
C PHE A 491 4.02 10.08 20.98
N ARG A 492 4.09 8.81 21.35
CA ARG A 492 4.80 8.38 22.57
C ARG A 492 6.01 7.52 22.22
N LEU A 493 7.07 7.61 23.02
CA LEU A 493 8.28 6.80 22.89
C LEU A 493 8.49 5.94 24.14
N ALA A 494 8.80 4.67 23.95
CA ALA A 494 9.39 3.82 24.96
C ALA A 494 10.76 3.30 24.48
N ALA A 495 11.73 3.21 25.40
CA ALA A 495 13.03 2.63 25.12
C ALA A 495 13.26 1.43 26.05
N LYS A 496 13.66 0.29 25.48
CA LYS A 496 13.89 -0.96 26.22
C LYS A 496 15.21 -1.59 25.77
N ILE A 497 16.03 -2.03 26.71
CA ILE A 497 17.18 -2.90 26.42
C ILE A 497 16.70 -4.34 26.53
N VAL A 498 16.95 -5.15 25.51
CA VAL A 498 16.61 -6.57 25.46
C VAL A 498 17.85 -7.42 25.21
N GLY A 499 17.84 -8.65 25.71
CA GLY A 499 19.02 -9.52 25.71
C GLY A 499 20.04 -9.12 26.79
N GLU A 500 20.91 -10.06 27.11
CA GLU A 500 21.82 -9.94 28.27
C GLU A 500 23.24 -9.56 27.87
N GLY A 501 23.60 -9.65 26.58
CA GLY A 501 24.94 -9.36 26.08
C GLY A 501 26.02 -10.23 26.71
N ARG A 502 25.69 -11.47 27.11
CA ARG A 502 26.67 -12.37 27.72
C ARG A 502 27.71 -12.74 26.67
N GLN A 503 28.99 -12.64 27.04
CA GLN A 503 30.04 -13.23 26.23
C GLN A 503 29.82 -14.75 26.21
N SER A 504 29.56 -15.28 25.02
CA SER A 504 29.54 -16.71 24.80
C SER A 504 30.94 -17.28 25.09
N HIS A 505 31.10 -17.91 26.25
CA HIS A 505 32.19 -18.87 26.51
C HIS A 505 31.80 -20.27 26.00
N ALA A 506 31.07 -20.36 24.89
CA ALA A 506 30.84 -21.63 24.25
C ALA A 506 32.11 -21.99 23.45
N ASN A 507 32.86 -22.98 23.94
CA ASN A 507 33.80 -23.73 23.13
C ASN A 507 33.10 -24.08 21.81
N ILE A 508 33.57 -23.51 20.71
CA ILE A 508 33.14 -23.89 19.37
C ILE A 508 33.51 -25.38 19.23
N PRO A 509 32.56 -26.33 19.17
CA PRO A 509 32.91 -27.65 18.72
C PRO A 509 33.30 -27.49 17.25
N THR A 510 34.54 -27.85 16.92
CA THR A 510 34.99 -28.05 15.54
C THR A 510 33.89 -28.81 14.80
N PRO A 511 33.39 -28.29 13.66
CA PRO A 511 32.40 -29.02 12.89
C PRO A 511 33.05 -30.32 12.42
N ASN A 512 32.56 -31.45 12.92
CA ASN A 512 32.82 -32.74 12.30
C ASN A 512 32.26 -32.69 10.90
N VAL A 513 33.15 -32.69 9.91
CA VAL A 513 32.83 -32.92 8.51
C VAL A 513 32.32 -34.36 8.40
N VAL A 514 31.02 -34.54 8.63
CA VAL A 514 30.33 -35.76 8.20
C VAL A 514 29.97 -35.53 6.75
N SER A 515 30.75 -36.17 5.87
CA SER A 515 30.43 -36.28 4.45
C SER A 515 29.19 -37.16 4.28
N SER A 516 28.00 -36.57 4.40
CA SER A 516 26.78 -37.17 3.86
C SER A 516 26.51 -36.52 2.51
N THR A 517 26.77 -37.29 1.46
CA THR A 517 26.41 -36.95 0.08
C THR A 517 24.91 -36.71 0.02
N PRO A 518 24.41 -35.51 -0.31
CA PRO A 518 23.00 -35.34 -0.61
C PRO A 518 22.74 -36.06 -1.93
N ALA A 519 21.82 -37.01 -1.92
CA ALA A 519 21.25 -37.52 -3.16
C ALA A 519 20.69 -36.32 -3.94
N VAL A 520 21.29 -36.06 -5.11
CA VAL A 520 20.87 -35.03 -6.05
C VAL A 520 19.44 -35.33 -6.46
N LYS A 521 18.46 -34.71 -5.80
CA LYS A 521 17.13 -34.54 -6.39
C LYS A 521 17.32 -33.60 -7.57
N LYS A 522 17.11 -34.14 -8.77
CA LYS A 522 17.14 -33.42 -10.04
C LYS A 522 16.54 -32.04 -9.88
N ALA A 523 17.31 -31.03 -10.26
CA ALA A 523 16.85 -29.66 -10.42
C ALA A 523 15.51 -29.66 -11.16
N ALA A 524 14.50 -29.04 -10.54
CA ALA A 524 13.33 -28.63 -11.28
C ALA A 524 13.82 -27.72 -12.41
N LYS A 525 13.43 -28.05 -13.65
CA LYS A 525 13.72 -27.21 -14.81
C LYS A 525 13.32 -25.77 -14.49
N PRO A 526 14.10 -24.75 -14.90
CA PRO A 526 13.66 -23.38 -14.81
C PRO A 526 12.28 -23.31 -15.46
N ALA A 527 11.29 -22.80 -14.73
CA ALA A 527 10.00 -22.47 -15.32
C ALA A 527 10.31 -21.63 -16.55
N ALA A 528 9.91 -22.12 -17.71
CA ALA A 528 10.11 -21.39 -18.95
C ALA A 528 9.51 -20.00 -18.73
N ILE A 529 10.36 -18.98 -18.82
CA ILE A 529 9.89 -17.63 -19.03
C ILE A 529 9.07 -17.73 -20.31
N LEU A 530 7.75 -17.74 -20.17
CA LEU A 530 6.85 -17.53 -21.28
C LEU A 530 7.24 -16.15 -21.80
N LYS A 531 8.07 -16.13 -22.85
CA LYS A 531 8.15 -14.96 -23.72
C LYS A 531 6.70 -14.63 -24.07
N PRO A 532 6.23 -13.39 -23.87
CA PRO A 532 4.98 -12.97 -24.47
C PRO A 532 5.07 -13.41 -25.93
N ALA A 533 4.08 -14.17 -26.38
CA ALA A 533 4.01 -14.50 -27.80
C ALA A 533 4.17 -13.18 -28.53
N SER A 534 5.17 -13.12 -29.42
CA SER A 534 5.26 -12.10 -30.46
C SER A 534 3.98 -12.24 -31.25
N ASN A 535 2.95 -11.55 -30.79
CA ASN A 535 1.64 -11.63 -31.35
C ASN A 535 1.75 -10.84 -32.64
N THR A 536 1.81 -11.56 -33.76
CA THR A 536 1.53 -11.02 -35.09
C THR A 536 0.10 -10.48 -35.03
N LYS A 537 -0.04 -9.26 -34.51
CA LYS A 537 -1.32 -8.73 -34.03
C LYS A 537 -2.08 -8.15 -35.22
N ALA A 538 -3.37 -8.50 -35.29
CA ALA A 538 -4.37 -7.68 -35.95
C ALA A 538 -4.18 -6.20 -35.57
N PRO A 539 -4.58 -5.24 -36.41
CA PRO A 539 -4.45 -3.82 -36.08
C PRO A 539 -5.03 -3.54 -34.70
N PRO A 540 -4.35 -2.72 -33.86
CA PRO A 540 -4.82 -2.43 -32.50
C PRO A 540 -6.25 -1.92 -32.56
N ARG A 541 -7.11 -2.31 -31.61
CA ARG A 541 -8.51 -1.86 -31.56
C ARG A 541 -8.85 -1.12 -30.29
N THR A 542 -8.23 -1.52 -29.17
CA THR A 542 -8.54 -0.97 -27.85
C THR A 542 -7.30 -0.44 -27.16
N LEU A 543 -7.49 0.32 -26.08
CA LEU A 543 -6.40 0.90 -25.31
C LEU A 543 -5.39 -0.14 -24.80
N ILE A 544 -5.84 -1.31 -24.37
CA ILE A 544 -4.96 -2.39 -23.91
C ILE A 544 -4.07 -2.96 -25.04
N ASP A 545 -4.39 -2.74 -26.32
CA ASP A 545 -3.53 -3.18 -27.41
C ASP A 545 -2.27 -2.32 -27.57
N VAL A 546 -2.33 -1.06 -27.14
CA VAL A 546 -1.26 -0.06 -27.29
C VAL A 546 -0.59 0.30 -25.97
N ALA A 547 -1.26 0.05 -24.84
CA ALA A 547 -0.69 0.26 -23.51
C ALA A 547 0.14 -0.95 -23.07
N LYS A 548 1.26 -0.70 -22.39
CA LYS A 548 2.03 -1.74 -21.72
C LYS A 548 1.37 -2.20 -20.42
N VAL A 549 0.79 -1.25 -19.68
CA VAL A 549 0.07 -1.51 -18.44
C VAL A 549 -1.25 -0.78 -18.49
N VAL A 550 -2.33 -1.49 -18.20
CA VAL A 550 -3.59 -0.90 -17.76
C VAL A 550 -3.91 -1.56 -16.44
N ARG A 551 -4.08 -0.77 -15.38
CA ARG A 551 -4.36 -1.30 -14.04
C ARG A 551 -5.25 -0.36 -13.25
N SER A 552 -5.87 -0.92 -12.22
CA SER A 552 -6.53 -0.15 -11.19
C SER A 552 -6.04 -0.59 -9.81
N LYS A 553 -6.09 0.34 -8.86
CA LYS A 553 -5.67 0.11 -7.48
C LYS A 553 -6.30 1.15 -6.56
N ASN A 554 -6.53 0.81 -5.30
CA ASN A 554 -6.93 1.78 -4.29
C ASN A 554 -5.84 2.86 -4.06
N ALA A 555 -6.22 4.12 -3.82
CA ALA A 555 -5.33 5.20 -3.32
C ALA A 555 -5.70 5.65 -1.89
N GLY A 556 -6.42 4.77 -1.20
CA GLY A 556 -7.12 5.00 0.04
C GLY A 556 -8.38 4.13 0.05
N PRO A 557 -9.07 4.00 1.19
CA PRO A 557 -10.27 3.18 1.27
C PRO A 557 -11.43 3.75 0.45
N TYR A 558 -11.45 5.06 0.19
CA TYR A 558 -12.53 5.77 -0.51
C TYR A 558 -12.18 6.19 -1.95
N GLU A 559 -11.01 5.81 -2.47
CA GLU A 559 -10.54 6.23 -3.80
C GLU A 559 -10.00 5.06 -4.61
N ILE A 560 -10.35 5.02 -5.89
CA ILE A 560 -9.81 4.10 -6.89
C ILE A 560 -9.01 4.89 -7.90
N THR A 561 -7.82 4.38 -8.21
CA THR A 561 -6.97 4.91 -9.27
C THR A 561 -6.96 3.99 -10.47
N LEU A 562 -6.81 4.58 -11.63
CA LEU A 562 -6.70 3.97 -12.94
C LEU A 562 -5.40 4.47 -13.56
N ASP A 563 -4.49 3.55 -13.91
CA ASP A 563 -3.21 3.90 -14.53
C ASP A 563 -3.11 3.24 -15.91
N VAL A 564 -2.67 4.03 -16.90
CA VAL A 564 -2.32 3.57 -18.25
C VAL A 564 -0.87 3.96 -18.48
N MET A 565 0.00 3.00 -18.77
CA MET A 565 1.43 3.23 -18.99
C MET A 565 1.85 2.69 -20.35
N PHE A 566 2.71 3.44 -21.01
CA PHE A 566 3.28 3.10 -22.31
C PHE A 566 4.78 2.79 -22.15
N ASP A 567 5.35 2.02 -23.07
CA ASP A 567 6.80 1.78 -23.16
C ASP A 567 7.45 2.33 -24.42
N ASP A 568 6.66 3.01 -25.25
CA ASP A 568 7.11 3.71 -26.44
C ASP A 568 6.63 5.16 -26.42
N GLN A 569 7.58 6.09 -26.65
CA GLN A 569 7.31 7.53 -26.62
C GLN A 569 6.38 7.94 -27.78
N ALA A 570 6.52 7.35 -28.97
CA ALA A 570 5.70 7.74 -30.12
C ALA A 570 4.23 7.40 -29.88
N THR A 571 3.96 6.18 -29.41
CA THR A 571 2.62 5.71 -29.02
C THR A 571 2.03 6.58 -27.91
N TYR A 572 2.80 6.88 -26.87
CA TYR A 572 2.39 7.77 -25.79
C TYR A 572 1.95 9.15 -26.29
N GLU A 573 2.78 9.80 -27.13
CA GLU A 573 2.49 11.12 -27.69
C GLU A 573 1.26 11.11 -28.60
N VAL A 574 1.09 10.05 -29.39
CA VAL A 574 -0.06 9.87 -30.27
C VAL A 574 -1.35 9.74 -29.47
N VAL A 575 -1.36 8.92 -28.41
CA VAL A 575 -2.52 8.78 -27.51
C VAL A 575 -2.81 10.07 -26.74
N LYS A 576 -1.77 10.73 -26.21
CA LYS A 576 -1.90 11.98 -25.46
C LYS A 576 -2.52 13.09 -26.31
N LYS A 577 -2.09 13.24 -27.57
CA LYS A 577 -2.63 14.24 -28.50
C LYS A 577 -4.04 13.93 -29.00
N ALA A 578 -4.46 12.66 -28.94
CA ALA A 578 -5.78 12.25 -29.38
C ALA A 578 -6.89 12.64 -28.39
N ASP A 579 -6.53 13.01 -27.16
CA ASP A 579 -7.46 13.43 -26.10
C ASP A 579 -8.59 12.41 -25.84
N ILE A 580 -8.26 11.13 -25.96
CA ILE A 580 -9.17 10.01 -25.65
C ILE A 580 -9.11 9.61 -24.17
N LEU A 581 -8.18 10.18 -23.41
CA LEU A 581 -7.99 9.97 -21.98
C LEU A 581 -8.07 11.31 -21.25
N ASN A 582 -9.25 11.62 -20.70
CA ASN A 582 -9.52 12.84 -19.93
C ASN A 582 -10.68 12.63 -18.94
N ALA A 583 -10.91 13.63 -18.08
CA ALA A 583 -11.93 13.57 -17.03
C ALA A 583 -13.33 13.29 -17.58
N ALA A 584 -13.72 13.88 -18.73
CA ALA A 584 -15.03 13.69 -19.34
C ALA A 584 -15.25 12.25 -19.82
N VAL A 585 -14.22 11.61 -20.40
CA VAL A 585 -14.29 10.19 -20.78
C VAL A 585 -14.42 9.29 -19.55
N ILE A 586 -13.61 9.53 -18.51
CA ILE A 586 -13.65 8.75 -17.27
C ILE A 586 -15.01 8.91 -16.57
N SER A 587 -15.54 10.14 -16.48
CA SER A 587 -16.86 10.43 -15.91
C SER A 587 -17.96 9.59 -16.58
N ARG A 588 -18.05 9.62 -17.92
CA ARG A 588 -19.03 8.83 -18.66
C ARG A 588 -18.83 7.32 -18.48
N MET A 589 -17.59 6.86 -18.46
CA MET A 589 -17.23 5.45 -18.36
C MET A 589 -17.64 4.84 -17.01
N PHE A 590 -17.54 5.62 -15.93
CA PHE A 590 -17.85 5.16 -14.56
C PHE A 590 -19.18 5.70 -14.02
N GLY A 591 -19.98 6.39 -14.84
CA GLY A 591 -21.28 6.93 -14.42
C GLY A 591 -21.19 8.04 -13.38
N LEU A 592 -20.11 8.83 -13.40
CA LEU A 592 -19.83 9.91 -12.44
C LEU A 592 -20.09 11.29 -13.07
N GLN A 593 -20.31 12.30 -12.24
CA GLN A 593 -20.20 13.70 -12.68
C GLN A 593 -18.72 14.09 -12.85
N GLU A 594 -18.41 15.02 -13.76
CA GLU A 594 -17.02 15.43 -14.02
C GLU A 594 -16.35 16.06 -12.79
N ASP A 595 -17.11 16.77 -11.95
CA ASP A 595 -16.63 17.37 -10.69
C ASP A 595 -16.37 16.34 -9.57
N GLN A 596 -16.83 15.10 -9.75
CA GLN A 596 -16.50 13.98 -8.87
C GLN A 596 -15.16 13.32 -9.22
N ILE A 597 -14.58 13.64 -10.39
CA ILE A 597 -13.25 13.14 -10.76
C ILE A 597 -12.20 13.83 -9.87
N ILE A 598 -11.57 13.04 -9.00
CA ILE A 598 -10.63 13.55 -7.98
C ILE A 598 -9.34 14.05 -8.65
N TRP A 599 -8.87 13.31 -9.67
CA TRP A 599 -7.73 13.73 -10.48
C TRP A 599 -7.76 13.04 -11.84
N SER A 600 -7.30 13.71 -12.89
CA SER A 600 -7.08 13.10 -14.20
C SER A 600 -6.00 13.86 -14.96
N GLY A 601 -5.02 13.15 -15.51
CA GLY A 601 -3.94 13.80 -16.25
C GLY A 601 -2.85 12.86 -16.75
N PHE A 602 -2.02 13.41 -17.61
CA PHE A 602 -0.81 12.76 -18.10
C PHE A 602 0.40 13.08 -17.21
N PHE A 603 1.26 12.09 -17.02
CA PHE A 603 2.52 12.20 -16.30
C PHE A 603 3.68 11.72 -17.18
N ASP A 604 4.38 12.68 -17.77
CA ASP A 604 5.34 12.47 -18.86
C ASP A 604 6.56 11.67 -18.40
N ALA A 605 7.03 11.88 -17.17
CA ALA A 605 8.19 11.17 -16.62
C ALA A 605 8.00 9.65 -16.58
N ALA A 606 6.76 9.18 -16.49
CA ALA A 606 6.42 7.76 -16.51
C ALA A 606 5.72 7.32 -17.81
N MET A 607 5.63 8.20 -18.82
CA MET A 607 4.83 7.99 -20.04
C MET A 607 3.47 7.39 -19.70
N ALA A 608 2.76 8.04 -18.78
CA ALA A 608 1.53 7.50 -18.21
C ALA A 608 0.37 8.49 -18.28
N PHE A 609 -0.84 7.94 -18.32
CA PHE A 609 -2.07 8.63 -17.95
C PHE A 609 -2.57 8.03 -16.64
N LYS A 610 -3.15 8.87 -15.79
CA LYS A 610 -3.82 8.41 -14.59
C LYS A 610 -5.14 9.14 -14.38
N ALA A 611 -6.09 8.45 -13.76
CA ALA A 611 -7.30 9.04 -13.22
C ALA A 611 -7.58 8.47 -11.83
N THR A 612 -8.20 9.28 -10.99
CA THR A 612 -8.62 8.89 -9.64
C THR A 612 -10.08 9.27 -9.46
N ILE A 613 -10.86 8.30 -9.02
CA ILE A 613 -12.31 8.39 -8.86
C ILE A 613 -12.71 7.99 -7.44
N PRO A 614 -13.84 8.51 -6.92
CA PRO A 614 -14.39 8.04 -5.66
C PRO A 614 -14.75 6.56 -5.77
N ARG A 615 -14.51 5.80 -4.69
CA ARG A 615 -15.08 4.47 -4.55
C ARG A 615 -16.56 4.62 -4.25
N GLN A 616 -17.39 4.04 -5.12
CA GLN A 616 -18.83 4.04 -4.98
C GLN A 616 -19.41 2.64 -5.10
N ARG A 617 -20.53 2.41 -4.41
CA ARG A 617 -21.38 1.23 -4.57
C ARG A 617 -22.81 1.73 -4.73
N ASN A 618 -23.50 1.30 -5.79
CA ASN A 618 -24.88 1.71 -6.10
C ASN A 618 -25.08 3.24 -6.10
N GLY A 619 -24.10 3.99 -6.63
CA GLY A 619 -24.12 5.46 -6.68
C GLY A 619 -23.86 6.17 -5.34
N GLN A 620 -23.56 5.43 -4.27
CA GLN A 620 -23.22 6.00 -2.96
C GLN A 620 -21.75 5.81 -2.65
N ALA A 621 -21.15 6.76 -1.91
CA ALA A 621 -19.77 6.63 -1.43
C ALA A 621 -19.63 5.38 -0.55
N SER A 622 -18.57 4.62 -0.76
CA SER A 622 -18.29 3.39 -0.02
C SER A 622 -16.81 3.25 0.29
N CYS A 623 -16.49 2.42 1.28
CA CYS A 623 -15.12 2.15 1.67
C CYS A 623 -14.68 0.74 1.25
N SER A 624 -13.38 0.60 1.05
CA SER A 624 -12.74 -0.71 0.82
C SER A 624 -12.94 -1.64 2.02
N GLY A 625 -13.30 -2.89 1.76
CA GLY A 625 -13.45 -3.96 2.74
C GLY A 625 -14.74 -3.95 3.56
N GLY A 626 -15.61 -2.95 3.38
CA GLY A 626 -16.93 -2.88 4.02
C GLY A 626 -17.96 -3.84 3.42
N TYR A 627 -19.19 -3.75 3.91
CA TYR A 627 -20.32 -4.56 3.43
C TYR A 627 -20.56 -4.40 1.93
N GLY A 628 -20.80 -5.52 1.24
CA GLY A 628 -21.03 -5.56 -0.20
C GLY A 628 -19.77 -5.39 -1.06
N GLU A 629 -18.58 -5.24 -0.46
CA GLU A 629 -17.31 -5.12 -1.20
C GLU A 629 -16.89 -6.44 -1.87
N ASN A 630 -16.51 -6.36 -3.14
CA ASN A 630 -16.06 -7.51 -3.94
C ASN A 630 -14.65 -7.31 -4.54
N ASP A 631 -14.06 -6.12 -4.39
CA ASP A 631 -12.72 -5.78 -4.85
C ASP A 631 -12.05 -4.80 -3.87
N VAL A 632 -11.65 -5.33 -2.70
CA VAL A 632 -10.99 -4.57 -1.62
C VAL A 632 -9.82 -3.74 -2.17
N HIS A 633 -8.98 -4.34 -3.01
CA HIS A 633 -7.84 -3.64 -3.61
C HIS A 633 -8.19 -2.74 -4.79
N GLY A 634 -9.41 -2.82 -5.34
CA GLY A 634 -9.78 -2.11 -6.57
C GLY A 634 -8.98 -2.61 -7.78
N SER A 635 -8.58 -3.88 -7.82
CA SER A 635 -7.69 -4.45 -8.83
C SER A 635 -8.35 -4.72 -10.18
N GLN A 636 -9.68 -4.77 -10.26
CA GLN A 636 -10.42 -5.14 -11.46
C GLN A 636 -11.21 -3.99 -12.10
N GLN A 637 -11.15 -2.80 -11.50
CA GLN A 637 -11.89 -1.61 -11.95
C GLN A 637 -11.37 -1.00 -13.27
N TYR A 638 -10.21 -1.45 -13.76
CA TYR A 638 -9.60 -0.93 -15.00
C TYR A 638 -10.22 -1.48 -16.29
N VAL A 639 -11.04 -2.53 -16.23
CA VAL A 639 -11.52 -3.25 -17.42
C VAL A 639 -12.25 -2.33 -18.42
N PRO A 640 -13.17 -1.44 -18.01
CA PRO A 640 -13.79 -0.49 -18.96
C PRO A 640 -12.76 0.38 -19.70
N LEU A 641 -11.71 0.82 -18.99
CA LEU A 641 -10.65 1.65 -19.55
C LEU A 641 -9.76 0.84 -20.51
N ALA A 642 -9.44 -0.41 -20.18
CA ALA A 642 -8.68 -1.30 -21.05
C ALA A 642 -9.40 -1.58 -22.38
N MET A 643 -10.72 -1.68 -22.34
CA MET A 643 -11.57 -1.97 -23.50
C MET A 643 -12.00 -0.73 -24.29
N LEU A 644 -11.53 0.46 -23.91
CA LEU A 644 -11.81 1.69 -24.64
C LEU A 644 -11.37 1.58 -26.10
N GLU A 645 -12.32 1.71 -27.03
CA GLU A 645 -12.05 1.63 -28.46
C GLU A 645 -11.23 2.83 -28.95
N LEU A 646 -10.25 2.55 -29.80
CA LEU A 646 -9.40 3.58 -30.40
C LEU A 646 -10.09 4.16 -31.66
N PRO A 647 -10.16 5.49 -31.82
CA PRO A 647 -10.69 6.11 -33.03
C PRO A 647 -9.89 5.68 -34.28
N ALA A 648 -10.55 5.52 -35.43
CA ALA A 648 -9.89 5.13 -36.68
C ALA A 648 -8.72 6.06 -37.05
N SER A 649 -8.86 7.37 -36.81
CA SER A 649 -7.80 8.36 -37.03
C SER A 649 -6.54 8.14 -36.18
N LEU A 650 -6.65 7.43 -35.06
CA LEU A 650 -5.53 7.04 -34.21
C LEU A 650 -4.83 5.80 -34.76
N LEU A 651 -5.60 4.83 -35.27
CA LEU A 651 -5.08 3.59 -35.83
C LEU A 651 -4.13 3.85 -37.00
N ASP A 652 -4.48 4.81 -37.86
CA ASP A 652 -3.65 5.23 -39.00
C ASP A 652 -2.30 5.84 -38.59
N ARG A 653 -2.15 6.28 -37.32
CA ARG A 653 -0.92 6.88 -36.77
C ARG A 653 -0.10 5.90 -35.91
N LEU A 654 -0.66 4.74 -35.59
CA LEU A 654 -0.04 3.69 -34.78
C LEU A 654 0.58 2.56 -35.64
N VAL A 655 0.24 2.53 -36.93
CA VAL A 655 0.87 1.71 -37.99
C VAL A 655 1.99 2.52 -38.63
#